data_AF-A0AAX4JR93-F1
#
_entry.id   AF-A0AAX4JR93-F1
#
_cell.length_a   1.000
_cell.length_b   1.000
_cell.length_c   1.000
_cell.angle_alpha   90.00
_cell.angle_beta   90.00
_cell.angle_gamma   90.00
#
_symmetry.space_group_name_H-M   'P 1'
#
loop_
_entity.id
_entity.type
_entity.pdbx_description
1 polymer ?
#
loop_
_entity_poly.entity_id
_entity_poly.type
_entity_poly.pdbx_seq_one_letter_code
_entity_poly.pdbx_strand_id
1 'polypeptide(L)'
;MQALRTLPILNRPSRPSSPAPPTVQSTTASGTAVVPNGDGKPRSRSLSRQVADKVSSLQISNANGTSTPAATITPSQPLGAVKKGSSPPGSRPITPRSSASPLPGAPAAVGLVPEPTGIQAKHMDIIGLRLNEVVNKACAGVDSKAKKGFKKGNGWSVGEAVVKELPFPPSDAYLIRAVLRTSVKALSIYTTRLETLLLPGLTDPAFGNALNINAQAPTAHPLNPSQYFVLSVAHAAWETCEVLEQTLETGTWPRFVQETLRPVMDKLDLVVSKVVQPLMLGLKRDLVASLTRNEGTSPPGSKVVGLASIPAPTTAPTPSVTKEHSSAPVARLTKELSSGGTSRQLAIPPCLQHFANRVDGARKVFEIVAAPCADDGEGWITGVMVAVIWKGMCIVSEKELGGSPNRPPSPGSVAKALAGLGKEKEAAPTVVAPPSLGGVTAKLTSSLSIIPSRSQSRPPSPPRGAQKLHPATHALMLLEGLVKRLVGGLVQAPLPLSASQDPNATEHIAREALHEALEALASFRTISNAMYKGASCSTRILASSRRLRDDIDDPVEDALDDAMEDLPAVTLFTVLLRQANLSLSILPSSSNDEKSAPAGLKIRSPAEIWGWTIVDYERQVLSGFSAAEEWGRRYALAIKSDLERVLSQLASQSIGFTEKPTREVLEAVEWVKALGVACEAKVGVKFGGCV
;
A
#
# COMPACT_ATOMS: atom_id res chain seq x y z
N MET A 1 -0.02 -10.69 -14.90
CA MET A 1 -1.38 -10.58 -14.33
C MET A 1 -1.86 -11.80 -13.53
N GLN A 2 -1.15 -12.95 -13.58
CA GLN A 2 -1.61 -14.16 -12.88
C GLN A 2 -1.29 -14.08 -11.37
N ALA A 3 -0.19 -13.43 -10.96
CA ALA A 3 0.17 -13.28 -9.54
C ALA A 3 -0.83 -12.39 -8.77
N LEU A 4 -1.33 -11.31 -9.41
CA LEU A 4 -2.38 -10.47 -8.84
C LEU A 4 -3.72 -11.20 -8.60
N ARG A 5 -3.99 -12.28 -9.36
CA ARG A 5 -5.18 -13.14 -9.17
C ARG A 5 -5.01 -14.13 -8.02
N THR A 6 -3.77 -14.52 -7.71
CA THR A 6 -3.46 -15.53 -6.70
C THR A 6 -3.10 -14.96 -5.33
N LEU A 7 -2.90 -13.64 -5.22
CA LEU A 7 -2.73 -13.00 -3.91
C LEU A 7 -3.94 -13.33 -3.02
N PRO A 8 -3.75 -14.05 -1.90
CA PRO A 8 -4.79 -14.11 -0.89
C PRO A 8 -5.01 -12.68 -0.41
N ILE A 9 -6.21 -12.14 -0.64
CA ILE A 9 -6.68 -10.90 -0.01
C ILE A 9 -6.21 -10.97 1.44
N LEU A 10 -5.45 -9.95 1.85
CA LEU A 10 -4.66 -9.77 3.09
C LEU A 10 -5.44 -10.01 4.39
N ASN A 11 -5.97 -11.21 4.51
CA ASN A 11 -6.75 -11.84 5.55
C ASN A 11 -6.35 -13.31 5.39
N ARG A 12 -5.27 -13.75 6.05
CA ARG A 12 -5.14 -15.16 6.40
C ARG A 12 -6.31 -15.45 7.36
N PRO A 13 -7.41 -16.13 6.99
CA PRO A 13 -8.09 -16.91 7.99
C PRO A 13 -7.07 -17.95 8.45
N SER A 14 -6.87 -18.05 9.76
CA SER A 14 -6.10 -19.12 10.40
C SER A 14 -6.42 -20.43 9.67
N ARG A 15 -5.40 -21.11 9.13
CA ARG A 15 -5.59 -22.42 8.48
C ARG A 15 -6.37 -23.32 9.44
N PRO A 16 -7.51 -23.92 9.04
CA PRO A 16 -8.15 -24.92 9.88
C PRO A 16 -7.17 -26.10 10.03
N SER A 17 -6.90 -26.44 11.27
CA SER A 17 -6.18 -27.65 11.68
C SER A 17 -6.77 -28.89 10.99
N SER A 18 -5.90 -29.79 10.55
CA SER A 18 -6.21 -31.04 9.85
C SER A 18 -7.31 -31.88 10.52
N PRO A 19 -8.03 -32.72 9.74
CA PRO A 19 -9.13 -33.51 10.23
C PRO A 19 -8.67 -34.67 11.11
N ALA A 20 -9.48 -34.99 12.12
CA ALA A 20 -9.36 -36.15 12.99
C ALA A 20 -9.43 -37.48 12.18
N PRO A 21 -8.85 -38.58 12.69
CA PRO A 21 -8.68 -39.83 11.95
C PRO A 21 -10.02 -40.56 11.69
N PRO A 22 -10.10 -41.42 10.67
CA PRO A 22 -11.35 -42.04 10.25
C PRO A 22 -11.81 -43.09 11.25
N THR A 23 -13.04 -42.93 11.73
CA THR A 23 -13.78 -43.97 12.45
C THR A 23 -14.16 -45.09 11.48
N VAL A 24 -13.82 -46.31 11.88
CA VAL A 24 -14.13 -47.58 11.21
C VAL A 24 -15.63 -47.71 10.91
N GLN A 25 -16.00 -47.99 9.66
CA GLN A 25 -17.32 -48.53 9.34
C GLN A 25 -17.25 -49.67 8.33
N SER A 26 -18.09 -50.66 8.64
CA SER A 26 -18.18 -52.01 8.11
C SER A 26 -18.56 -52.08 6.63
N THR A 27 -17.95 -53.06 5.97
CA THR A 27 -18.34 -53.68 4.70
C THR A 27 -19.77 -54.20 4.68
N THR A 28 -20.50 -53.95 3.58
CA THR A 28 -21.38 -54.89 2.87
C THR A 28 -21.66 -54.34 1.45
N ALA A 29 -22.01 -55.25 0.55
CA ALA A 29 -21.69 -55.20 -0.87
C ALA A 29 -22.88 -54.90 -1.82
N SER A 30 -22.51 -54.72 -3.10
CA SER A 30 -23.24 -55.07 -4.34
C SER A 30 -24.25 -54.08 -4.93
N GLY A 31 -24.05 -53.76 -6.22
CA GLY A 31 -25.15 -53.42 -7.15
C GLY A 31 -24.84 -52.38 -8.22
N THR A 32 -24.52 -52.83 -9.43
CA THR A 32 -24.46 -52.12 -10.72
C THR A 32 -25.79 -51.54 -11.20
N ALA A 33 -25.80 -50.35 -11.84
CA ALA A 33 -26.45 -50.06 -13.14
C ALA A 33 -26.38 -48.57 -13.55
N VAL A 34 -26.39 -48.36 -14.86
CA VAL A 34 -26.25 -47.13 -15.67
C VAL A 34 -27.59 -46.39 -15.85
N VAL A 35 -27.57 -45.06 -15.99
CA VAL A 35 -28.28 -44.21 -17.00
C VAL A 35 -28.45 -42.76 -16.47
N PRO A 36 -28.28 -41.69 -17.30
CA PRO A 36 -28.22 -40.29 -16.87
C PRO A 36 -29.51 -39.49 -17.15
N ASN A 37 -29.79 -38.48 -16.32
CA ASN A 37 -30.39 -37.16 -16.63
C ASN A 37 -31.01 -36.55 -15.37
N GLY A 38 -30.89 -35.23 -15.19
CA GLY A 38 -31.77 -34.47 -14.31
C GLY A 38 -31.14 -33.25 -13.65
N ASP A 39 -31.67 -32.08 -14.02
CA ASP A 39 -31.42 -30.75 -13.48
C ASP A 39 -31.24 -30.65 -11.96
N GLY A 40 -30.22 -29.89 -11.53
CA GLY A 40 -29.93 -29.61 -10.13
C GLY A 40 -29.74 -28.11 -9.85
N LYS A 41 -30.80 -27.46 -9.33
CA LYS A 41 -30.70 -26.21 -8.53
C LYS A 41 -29.75 -26.44 -7.34
N PRO A 42 -28.90 -25.46 -6.95
CA PRO A 42 -28.35 -25.46 -5.60
C PRO A 42 -29.17 -24.53 -4.69
N ARG A 43 -29.89 -25.15 -3.75
CA ARG A 43 -30.37 -24.52 -2.52
C ARG A 43 -29.53 -25.05 -1.38
N SER A 44 -28.57 -24.25 -0.91
CA SER A 44 -27.95 -24.45 0.40
C SER A 44 -27.52 -23.10 0.96
N ARG A 45 -28.35 -22.58 1.87
CA ARG A 45 -28.02 -21.48 2.77
C ARG A 45 -27.01 -22.00 3.78
N SER A 46 -25.76 -21.52 3.72
CA SER A 46 -24.77 -21.72 4.78
C SER A 46 -24.94 -20.62 5.84
N LEU A 47 -25.15 -21.07 7.07
CA LEU A 47 -25.52 -20.30 8.26
C LEU A 47 -24.26 -19.91 9.07
N SER A 48 -23.19 -19.50 8.39
CA SER A 48 -21.89 -19.17 9.02
C SER A 48 -21.35 -17.78 8.68
N ARG A 49 -22.16 -16.88 8.10
CA ARG A 49 -21.79 -15.47 7.85
C ARG A 49 -22.34 -14.46 8.86
N GLN A 50 -23.07 -14.89 9.89
CA GLN A 50 -23.75 -13.96 10.81
C GLN A 50 -22.99 -13.56 12.08
N VAL A 51 -21.74 -14.03 12.26
CA VAL A 51 -20.97 -13.74 13.49
C VAL A 51 -19.76 -12.82 13.24
N ALA A 52 -19.31 -12.66 11.99
CA ALA A 52 -18.21 -11.75 11.64
C ALA A 52 -18.66 -10.29 11.37
N ASP A 53 -19.93 -10.06 11.03
CA ASP A 53 -20.45 -8.72 10.68
C ASP A 53 -20.88 -7.86 11.87
N LYS A 54 -20.79 -8.34 13.12
CA LYS A 54 -21.25 -7.60 14.31
C LYS A 54 -20.17 -6.86 15.10
N VAL A 55 -18.90 -6.91 14.68
CA VAL A 55 -17.79 -6.21 15.38
C VAL A 55 -17.22 -5.03 14.56
N SER A 56 -17.60 -4.90 13.29
CA SER A 56 -17.21 -3.76 12.43
C SER A 56 -18.27 -2.66 12.31
N SER A 57 -19.40 -2.75 13.02
CA SER A 57 -20.51 -1.78 12.93
C SER A 57 -20.62 -0.81 14.11
N LEU A 58 -19.58 -0.67 14.94
CA LEU A 58 -19.58 0.23 16.11
C LEU A 58 -18.38 1.17 16.08
N GLN A 59 -18.20 1.99 15.02
CA GLN A 59 -17.36 3.20 15.11
C GLN A 59 -17.47 4.23 13.96
N ILE A 60 -18.55 4.26 13.18
CA ILE A 60 -18.74 5.32 12.16
C ILE A 60 -20.16 5.86 12.20
N SER A 61 -20.40 6.79 13.12
CA SER A 61 -21.48 7.77 13.01
C SER A 61 -21.11 8.96 13.89
N ASN A 62 -20.59 10.02 13.26
CA ASN A 62 -20.91 11.44 13.53
C ASN A 62 -19.87 12.37 12.88
N ALA A 63 -20.22 12.92 11.72
CA ALA A 63 -19.77 14.25 11.27
C ALA A 63 -20.55 14.66 10.01
N ASN A 64 -21.75 15.23 10.18
CA ASN A 64 -22.26 16.35 9.38
C ASN A 64 -23.68 16.70 9.85
N GLY A 65 -23.86 17.91 10.38
CA GLY A 65 -25.15 18.43 10.80
C GLY A 65 -25.04 19.90 11.20
N THR A 66 -25.59 20.74 10.36
CA THR A 66 -25.66 22.21 10.38
C THR A 66 -26.53 22.78 11.52
N SER A 67 -25.98 23.74 12.25
CA SER A 67 -26.54 24.96 12.87
C SER A 67 -27.96 25.05 13.50
N THR A 68 -27.97 25.63 14.72
CA THR A 68 -28.98 26.45 15.47
C THR A 68 -29.76 25.78 16.64
N PRO A 69 -30.24 26.54 17.65
CA PRO A 69 -29.45 27.15 18.73
C PRO A 69 -29.85 26.67 20.15
N ALA A 70 -29.10 27.17 21.13
CA ALA A 70 -28.95 26.66 22.49
C ALA A 70 -30.18 26.79 23.43
N ALA A 71 -30.36 25.78 24.28
CA ALA A 71 -31.12 25.87 25.52
C ALA A 71 -30.24 25.46 26.71
N THR A 72 -30.06 26.42 27.60
CA THR A 72 -29.33 26.40 28.87
C THR A 72 -30.05 25.53 29.91
N ILE A 73 -29.40 24.48 30.43
CA ILE A 73 -29.79 23.87 31.71
C ILE A 73 -28.53 23.45 32.49
N THR A 74 -28.22 24.21 33.53
CA THR A 74 -27.33 23.88 34.64
C THR A 74 -27.90 22.75 35.51
N PRO A 75 -27.05 21.92 36.13
CA PRO A 75 -27.15 21.84 37.59
C PRO A 75 -25.80 21.75 38.33
N SER A 76 -25.66 22.67 39.28
CA SER A 76 -25.21 22.50 40.68
C SER A 76 -24.10 21.50 41.04
N GLN A 77 -23.00 22.08 41.54
CA GLN A 77 -22.10 21.49 42.54
C GLN A 77 -22.83 21.17 43.86
N PRO A 78 -22.18 20.42 44.78
CA PRO A 78 -21.56 21.16 45.89
C PRO A 78 -20.15 20.70 46.30
N LEU A 79 -19.42 21.67 46.84
CA LEU A 79 -18.21 21.55 47.65
C LEU A 79 -18.43 20.68 48.90
N GLY A 80 -17.34 20.12 49.44
CA GLY A 80 -17.31 19.77 50.87
C GLY A 80 -16.17 18.84 51.27
N ALA A 81 -15.30 19.31 52.17
CA ALA A 81 -14.02 18.75 52.54
C ALA A 81 -14.06 17.78 53.75
N VAL A 82 -13.05 16.89 53.80
CA VAL A 82 -12.37 16.30 54.98
C VAL A 82 -13.19 15.50 56.02
N LYS A 83 -12.84 14.21 56.18
CA LYS A 83 -12.49 13.62 57.50
C LYS A 83 -11.86 12.23 57.42
N LYS A 84 -10.90 12.05 58.34
CA LYS A 84 -10.22 10.81 58.76
C LYS A 84 -11.19 9.65 59.02
N GLY A 85 -10.71 8.44 58.72
CA GLY A 85 -10.80 7.31 59.63
C GLY A 85 -11.68 6.14 59.19
N SER A 86 -11.10 4.95 59.40
CA SER A 86 -11.72 3.63 59.58
C SER A 86 -11.59 2.65 58.41
N SER A 87 -10.68 1.70 58.61
CA SER A 87 -10.60 0.43 57.90
C SER A 87 -11.87 -0.40 58.11
N PRO A 88 -12.29 -1.21 57.13
CA PRO A 88 -13.09 -2.40 57.38
C PRO A 88 -12.29 -3.70 57.18
N PRO A 89 -12.78 -4.81 57.77
CA PRO A 89 -11.98 -5.97 58.12
C PRO A 89 -11.85 -6.99 56.99
N GLY A 90 -10.85 -7.86 57.17
CA GLY A 90 -10.50 -8.91 56.23
C GLY A 90 -11.53 -10.02 56.06
N SER A 91 -11.51 -10.60 54.87
CA SER A 91 -12.00 -11.94 54.59
C SER A 91 -11.33 -12.42 53.30
N ARG A 92 -10.13 -12.99 53.44
CA ARG A 92 -9.50 -13.79 52.38
C ARG A 92 -10.00 -15.24 52.51
N PRO A 93 -10.50 -15.89 51.46
CA PRO A 93 -10.69 -17.33 51.48
C PRO A 93 -9.32 -18.02 51.37
N ILE A 94 -8.99 -18.77 52.42
CA ILE A 94 -7.84 -19.66 52.52
C ILE A 94 -8.08 -20.85 51.57
N THR A 95 -7.24 -20.99 50.55
CA THR A 95 -7.12 -22.21 49.74
C THR A 95 -6.47 -23.32 50.58
N PRO A 96 -7.00 -24.55 50.56
CA PRO A 96 -6.48 -25.65 51.37
C PRO A 96 -5.13 -26.15 50.83
N ARG A 97 -4.12 -26.15 51.70
CA ARG A 97 -2.84 -26.86 51.51
C ARG A 97 -3.10 -28.36 51.64
N SER A 98 -2.87 -29.12 50.57
CA SER A 98 -2.79 -30.58 50.64
C SER A 98 -1.50 -30.99 51.34
N SER A 99 -1.62 -31.37 52.61
CA SER A 99 -0.60 -32.07 53.39
C SER A 99 -0.61 -33.56 53.02
N ALA A 100 0.42 -34.03 52.32
CA ALA A 100 0.69 -35.46 52.17
C ALA A 100 1.41 -35.95 53.43
N SER A 101 0.75 -36.80 54.22
CA SER A 101 1.39 -37.57 55.28
C SER A 101 2.11 -38.80 54.71
N PRO A 102 3.24 -39.21 55.30
CA PRO A 102 4.00 -40.39 54.88
C PRO A 102 3.41 -41.69 55.46
N LEU A 103 3.37 -42.74 54.65
CA LEU A 103 3.14 -44.11 55.12
C LEU A 103 4.48 -44.77 55.55
N PRO A 104 4.47 -45.65 56.57
CA PRO A 104 5.66 -46.29 57.10
C PRO A 104 6.07 -47.58 56.35
N GLY A 105 7.38 -47.65 56.07
CA GLY A 105 8.27 -48.81 56.20
C GLY A 105 7.82 -50.21 55.76
N ALA A 106 8.41 -50.69 54.65
CA ALA A 106 8.71 -52.11 54.44
C ALA A 106 10.25 -52.28 54.31
N PRO A 107 10.85 -53.33 54.90
CA PRO A 107 12.30 -53.48 54.98
C PRO A 107 12.92 -54.00 53.68
N ALA A 108 14.21 -53.72 53.57
CA ALA A 108 15.07 -53.76 52.40
C ALA A 108 15.21 -55.12 51.68
N ALA A 109 15.25 -55.06 50.34
CA ALA A 109 16.02 -55.99 49.53
C ALA A 109 17.37 -55.33 49.21
N VAL A 110 18.43 -56.00 49.64
CA VAL A 110 19.83 -55.60 49.49
C VAL A 110 20.26 -55.79 48.04
N GLY A 111 20.93 -54.76 47.49
CA GLY A 111 21.82 -54.91 46.34
C GLY A 111 21.24 -54.50 44.99
N LEU A 112 21.25 -53.20 44.71
CA LEU A 112 21.54 -52.61 43.39
C LEU A 112 21.76 -51.10 43.59
N VAL A 113 22.84 -50.60 43.00
CA VAL A 113 23.29 -49.20 43.07
C VAL A 113 22.14 -48.26 42.64
N PRO A 114 21.75 -47.25 43.44
CA PRO A 114 20.76 -46.28 43.02
C PRO A 114 21.37 -45.34 41.97
N GLU A 115 20.98 -45.52 40.72
CA GLU A 115 21.21 -44.59 39.63
C GLU A 115 20.53 -43.24 39.95
N PRO A 116 21.19 -42.08 39.75
CA PRO A 116 20.77 -40.81 40.33
C PRO A 116 19.66 -40.14 39.50
N THR A 117 18.43 -40.61 39.65
CA THR A 117 17.21 -40.01 39.08
C THR A 117 16.96 -38.54 39.51
N GLY A 118 17.64 -38.04 40.54
CA GLY A 118 17.55 -36.65 41.01
C GLY A 118 18.33 -35.61 40.20
N ILE A 119 19.21 -36.01 39.27
CA ILE A 119 20.05 -35.05 38.50
C ILE A 119 19.27 -34.44 37.32
N GLN A 120 18.38 -35.22 36.68
CA GLN A 120 17.62 -34.74 35.51
C GLN A 120 16.58 -33.67 35.86
N ALA A 121 15.90 -33.81 37.01
CA ALA A 121 14.94 -32.80 37.49
C ALA A 121 15.62 -31.44 37.73
N LYS A 122 16.81 -31.46 38.37
CA LYS A 122 17.61 -30.25 38.59
C LYS A 122 18.07 -29.59 37.29
N HIS A 123 18.35 -30.38 36.25
CA HIS A 123 18.76 -29.84 34.95
C HIS A 123 17.63 -29.07 34.27
N MET A 124 16.39 -29.59 34.27
CA MET A 124 15.23 -28.89 33.70
C MET A 124 14.92 -27.59 34.43
N ASP A 125 15.08 -27.57 35.76
CA ASP A 125 14.91 -26.35 36.56
C ASP A 125 15.93 -25.27 36.18
N ILE A 126 17.18 -25.65 35.94
CA ILE A 126 18.24 -24.73 35.49
C ILE A 126 17.94 -24.16 34.10
N ILE A 127 17.44 -24.97 33.16
CA ILE A 127 16.99 -24.49 31.84
C ILE A 127 15.84 -23.50 32.02
N GLY A 128 14.83 -23.86 32.80
CA GLY A 128 13.68 -23.00 33.09
C GLY A 128 14.09 -21.67 33.72
N LEU A 129 15.05 -21.67 34.65
CA LEU A 129 15.59 -20.46 35.26
C LEU A 129 16.32 -19.57 34.25
N ARG A 130 17.20 -20.15 33.41
CA ARG A 130 17.93 -19.40 32.37
C ARG A 130 16.99 -18.77 31.34
N LEU A 131 16.00 -19.52 30.86
CA LEU A 131 15.01 -18.98 29.91
C LEU A 131 14.18 -17.87 30.54
N ASN A 132 13.74 -18.03 31.79
CA ASN A 132 13.02 -16.97 32.50
C ASN A 132 13.90 -15.74 32.75
N GLU A 133 15.19 -15.90 33.02
CA GLU A 133 16.14 -14.79 33.15
C GLU A 133 16.25 -14.01 31.84
N VAL A 134 16.40 -14.70 30.70
CA VAL A 134 16.45 -14.06 29.37
C VAL A 134 15.14 -13.33 29.08
N VAL A 135 13.99 -13.94 29.36
CA VAL A 135 12.66 -13.30 29.20
C VAL A 135 12.54 -12.06 30.10
N ASN A 136 12.97 -12.14 31.36
CA ASN A 136 12.97 -11.00 32.28
C ASN A 136 13.90 -9.88 31.78
N LYS A 137 15.08 -10.23 31.28
CA LYS A 137 16.06 -9.29 30.73
C LYS A 137 15.54 -8.62 29.45
N ALA A 138 14.87 -9.36 28.57
CA ALA A 138 14.27 -8.82 27.36
C ALA A 138 13.14 -7.81 27.67
N CYS A 139 12.35 -8.08 28.71
CA CYS A 139 11.29 -7.17 29.18
C CYS A 139 11.81 -6.05 30.10
N ALA A 140 13.09 -6.07 30.50
CA ALA A 140 13.61 -5.12 31.48
C ALA A 140 13.61 -3.68 30.94
N GLY A 141 12.91 -2.80 31.66
CA GLY A 141 12.81 -1.39 31.31
C GLY A 141 11.80 -1.09 30.20
N VAL A 142 10.98 -2.06 29.78
CA VAL A 142 9.80 -1.82 28.95
C VAL A 142 8.67 -1.31 29.85
N ASP A 143 8.12 -0.15 29.53
CA ASP A 143 7.05 0.48 30.31
C ASP A 143 6.04 1.17 29.40
N SER A 144 4.78 0.72 29.50
CA SER A 144 3.66 1.26 28.73
C SER A 144 3.28 2.68 29.16
N LYS A 145 3.55 3.09 30.41
CA LYS A 145 3.27 4.44 30.90
C LYS A 145 4.31 5.44 30.39
N ALA A 146 5.59 5.09 30.51
CA ALA A 146 6.69 5.89 29.96
C ALA A 146 6.84 5.77 28.43
N LYS A 147 6.03 4.94 27.77
CA LYS A 147 6.12 4.62 26.32
C LYS A 147 7.52 4.15 25.92
N LYS A 148 8.20 3.48 26.85
CA LYS A 148 9.53 2.93 26.63
C LYS A 148 9.38 1.51 26.09
N GLY A 149 9.70 1.37 24.81
CA GLY A 149 9.57 0.11 24.08
C GLY A 149 10.69 -0.90 24.34
N PHE A 150 10.60 -2.03 23.63
CA PHE A 150 11.70 -3.00 23.55
C PHE A 150 12.90 -2.39 22.83
N LYS A 151 14.10 -2.86 23.20
CA LYS A 151 15.32 -2.57 22.43
C LYS A 151 15.41 -3.55 21.26
N LYS A 152 15.99 -3.11 20.14
CA LYS A 152 16.24 -3.95 18.96
C LYS A 152 17.03 -5.21 19.35
N GLY A 153 16.62 -6.38 18.86
CA GLY A 153 17.27 -7.66 19.14
C GLY A 153 16.88 -8.31 20.47
N ASN A 154 16.02 -7.67 21.28
CA ASN A 154 15.53 -8.30 22.52
C ASN A 154 14.67 -9.53 22.24
N GLY A 155 13.84 -9.51 21.17
CA GLY A 155 13.06 -10.67 20.77
C GLY A 155 13.95 -11.77 20.21
N TRP A 156 14.91 -11.38 19.38
CA TRP A 156 15.92 -12.29 18.83
C TRP A 156 16.66 -13.06 19.93
N SER A 157 17.09 -12.35 20.99
CA SER A 157 17.76 -12.96 22.14
C SER A 157 16.91 -14.00 22.87
N VAL A 158 15.58 -13.82 22.91
CA VAL A 158 14.65 -14.79 23.51
C VAL A 158 14.53 -16.03 22.63
N GLY A 159 14.36 -15.83 21.32
CA GLY A 159 14.34 -16.92 20.33
C GLY A 159 15.63 -17.75 20.38
N GLU A 160 16.80 -17.10 20.29
CA GLU A 160 18.11 -17.76 20.31
C GLU A 160 18.34 -18.54 21.62
N ALA A 161 17.92 -17.99 22.76
CA ALA A 161 18.04 -18.69 24.03
C ALA A 161 17.22 -19.99 24.03
N VAL A 162 16.02 -19.98 23.47
CA VAL A 162 15.22 -21.20 23.34
C VAL A 162 15.90 -22.21 22.42
N VAL A 163 16.37 -21.78 21.25
CA VAL A 163 17.05 -22.64 20.28
C VAL A 163 18.32 -23.25 20.87
N LYS A 164 19.09 -22.46 21.63
CA LYS A 164 20.33 -22.91 22.26
C LYS A 164 20.11 -23.96 23.36
N GLU A 165 18.99 -23.91 24.06
CA GLU A 165 18.67 -24.91 25.08
C GLU A 165 18.14 -26.21 24.45
N LEU A 166 17.58 -26.18 23.24
CA LEU A 166 17.10 -27.37 22.56
C LEU A 166 18.28 -28.30 22.18
N PRO A 167 18.27 -29.58 22.60
CA PRO A 167 19.31 -30.53 22.24
C PRO A 167 19.34 -30.78 20.72
N PHE A 168 20.51 -30.63 20.10
CA PHE A 168 20.65 -30.83 18.65
C PHE A 168 20.46 -32.32 18.27
N PRO A 169 19.69 -32.64 17.22
CA PRO A 169 19.56 -34.00 16.69
C PRO A 169 20.93 -34.57 16.23
N PRO A 170 21.29 -35.83 16.52
CA PRO A 170 20.46 -36.92 17.03
C PRO A 170 20.55 -37.08 18.56
N SER A 171 19.92 -36.17 19.31
CA SER A 171 19.67 -36.35 20.74
C SER A 171 18.45 -37.24 21.00
N ASP A 172 18.36 -37.79 22.22
CA ASP A 172 17.19 -38.58 22.65
C ASP A 172 15.88 -37.75 22.54
N ALA A 173 14.89 -38.32 21.85
CA ALA A 173 13.57 -37.71 21.67
C ALA A 173 12.85 -37.40 22.99
N TYR A 174 13.08 -38.18 24.06
CA TYR A 174 12.49 -37.89 25.37
C TYR A 174 13.11 -36.64 26.01
N LEU A 175 14.44 -36.48 25.90
CA LEU A 175 15.14 -35.30 26.35
C LEU A 175 14.67 -34.05 25.58
N ILE A 176 14.60 -34.13 24.23
CA ILE A 176 14.09 -33.03 23.40
C ILE A 176 12.68 -32.64 23.84
N ARG A 177 11.76 -33.60 24.04
CA ARG A 177 10.40 -33.32 24.53
C ARG A 177 10.37 -32.71 25.93
N ALA A 178 11.28 -33.10 26.83
CA ALA A 178 11.36 -32.56 28.19
C ALA A 178 11.82 -31.10 28.16
N VAL A 179 12.89 -30.80 27.42
CA VAL A 179 13.39 -29.43 27.23
C VAL A 179 12.36 -28.57 26.52
N LEU A 180 11.77 -29.07 25.44
CA LEU A 180 10.77 -28.37 24.65
C LEU A 180 9.55 -27.95 25.49
N ARG A 181 9.04 -28.82 26.38
CA ARG A 181 7.97 -28.45 27.32
C ARG A 181 8.37 -27.30 28.24
N THR A 182 9.60 -27.32 28.73
CA THR A 182 10.16 -26.22 29.55
C THR A 182 10.26 -24.93 28.74
N SER A 183 10.74 -24.99 27.49
CA SER A 183 10.83 -23.85 26.58
C SER A 183 9.46 -23.25 26.23
N VAL A 184 8.48 -24.09 25.91
CA VAL A 184 7.10 -23.67 25.62
C VAL A 184 6.46 -22.97 26.81
N LYS A 185 6.75 -23.44 28.04
CA LYS A 185 6.29 -22.76 29.26
C LYS A 185 6.89 -21.35 29.38
N ALA A 186 8.19 -21.21 29.15
CA ALA A 186 8.86 -19.89 29.18
C ALA A 186 8.34 -18.96 28.08
N LEU A 187 8.19 -19.45 26.85
CA LEU A 187 7.61 -18.69 25.72
C LEU A 187 6.14 -18.32 25.94
N SER A 188 5.37 -19.17 26.61
CA SER A 188 3.98 -18.85 26.99
C SER A 188 3.93 -17.69 27.98
N ILE A 189 4.85 -17.66 28.96
CA ILE A 189 4.98 -16.52 29.88
C ILE A 189 5.38 -15.25 29.12
N TYR A 190 6.33 -15.37 28.20
CA TYR A 190 6.77 -14.24 27.37
C TYR A 190 5.63 -13.68 26.50
N THR A 191 4.89 -14.53 25.78
CA THR A 191 3.73 -14.11 24.96
C THR A 191 2.64 -13.44 25.80
N THR A 192 2.29 -13.99 26.97
CA THR A 192 1.34 -13.34 27.91
C THR A 192 1.82 -11.97 28.37
N ARG A 193 3.12 -11.78 28.60
CA ARG A 193 3.69 -10.46 28.94
C ARG A 193 3.61 -9.48 27.78
N LEU A 194 3.92 -9.91 26.56
CA LEU A 194 3.77 -9.09 25.35
C LEU A 194 2.32 -8.61 25.22
N GLU A 195 1.33 -9.50 25.37
CA GLU A 195 -0.09 -9.14 25.32
C GLU A 195 -0.49 -8.14 26.42
N THR A 196 0.00 -8.36 27.64
CA THR A 196 -0.27 -7.47 28.78
C THR A 196 0.32 -6.06 28.57
N LEU A 197 1.50 -5.96 27.95
CA LEU A 197 2.12 -4.70 27.58
C LEU A 197 1.40 -4.02 26.42
N LEU A 198 0.89 -4.82 25.48
CA LEU A 198 0.26 -4.35 24.27
C LEU A 198 -1.13 -3.75 24.52
N LEU A 199 -1.93 -4.36 25.40
CA LEU A 199 -3.33 -3.97 25.61
C LEU A 199 -3.49 -2.48 25.97
N PRO A 200 -2.77 -1.89 26.95
CA PRO A 200 -2.86 -0.46 27.25
C PRO A 200 -2.49 0.43 26.06
N GLY A 201 -1.52 0.00 25.25
CA GLY A 201 -1.08 0.74 24.07
C GLY A 201 -2.10 0.73 22.94
N LEU A 202 -2.77 -0.40 22.70
CA LEU A 202 -3.83 -0.50 21.70
C LEU A 202 -5.12 0.24 22.10
N THR A 203 -5.42 0.31 23.40
CA THR A 203 -6.57 1.07 23.92
C THR A 203 -6.30 2.57 24.02
N ASP A 204 -5.05 3.01 23.87
CA ASP A 204 -4.70 4.42 23.89
C ASP A 204 -5.25 5.09 22.61
N PRO A 205 -6.08 6.15 22.71
CA PRO A 205 -6.60 6.85 21.54
C PRO A 205 -5.49 7.39 20.63
N ALA A 206 -4.29 7.64 21.18
CA ALA A 206 -3.15 8.06 20.38
C ALA A 206 -2.69 7.00 19.36
N PHE A 207 -2.93 5.71 19.60
CA PHE A 207 -2.57 4.67 18.62
C PHE A 207 -3.33 4.82 17.31
N GLY A 208 -4.63 5.13 17.40
CA GLY A 208 -5.51 5.33 16.24
C GLY A 208 -5.35 6.66 15.51
N ASN A 209 -4.48 7.56 15.98
CA ASN A 209 -4.21 8.83 15.32
C ASN A 209 -3.58 8.63 13.93
N ALA A 210 -3.87 9.56 13.01
CA ALA A 210 -3.26 9.55 11.68
C ALA A 210 -1.73 9.64 11.76
N LEU A 211 -1.06 8.98 10.81
CA LEU A 211 0.40 8.96 10.73
C LEU A 211 0.93 10.35 10.33
N ASN A 212 2.07 10.75 10.90
CA ASN A 212 2.68 12.03 10.57
C ASN A 212 3.58 11.91 9.32
N ILE A 213 2.94 11.75 8.16
CA ILE A 213 3.62 11.55 6.87
C ILE A 213 3.86 12.86 6.09
N ASN A 214 3.61 14.03 6.68
CA ASN A 214 3.72 15.31 5.99
C ASN A 214 5.19 15.75 5.84
N ALA A 215 5.63 16.04 4.62
CA ALA A 215 6.98 16.51 4.30
C ALA A 215 7.38 17.84 4.98
N GLN A 216 6.42 18.62 5.51
CA GLN A 216 6.70 19.92 6.14
C GLN A 216 7.54 19.85 7.42
N ALA A 217 7.61 18.69 8.07
CA ALA A 217 8.42 18.48 9.26
C ALA A 217 9.40 17.31 9.03
N PRO A 218 10.47 17.50 8.23
CA PRO A 218 11.37 16.40 7.85
C PRO A 218 12.09 15.77 9.04
N THR A 219 12.17 16.49 10.17
CA THR A 219 12.74 16.03 11.45
C THR A 219 11.73 15.35 12.36
N ALA A 220 10.42 15.47 12.09
CA ALA A 220 9.41 14.82 12.91
C ALA A 220 9.42 13.31 12.65
N HIS A 221 9.34 12.56 13.74
CA HIS A 221 9.16 11.11 13.68
C HIS A 221 7.77 10.80 13.11
N PRO A 222 7.63 9.87 12.15
CA PRO A 222 6.35 9.64 11.47
C PRO A 222 5.32 8.94 12.38
N LEU A 223 5.79 8.22 13.39
CA LEU A 223 4.96 7.58 14.42
C LEU A 223 4.97 8.39 15.71
N ASN A 224 3.83 8.49 16.38
CA ASN A 224 3.78 9.05 17.73
C ASN A 224 4.35 8.06 18.77
N PRO A 225 4.65 8.51 20.01
CA PRO A 225 5.25 7.65 21.03
C PRO A 225 4.43 6.39 21.37
N SER A 226 3.10 6.47 21.29
CA SER A 226 2.22 5.32 21.56
C SER A 226 2.31 4.27 20.46
N GLN A 227 2.27 4.71 19.19
CA GLN A 227 2.47 3.87 18.01
C GLN A 227 3.85 3.21 18.01
N TYR A 228 4.89 3.98 18.33
CA TYR A 228 6.26 3.45 18.41
C TYR A 228 6.41 2.41 19.52
N PHE A 229 5.82 2.65 20.70
CA PHE A 229 5.83 1.69 21.80
C PHE A 229 5.21 0.36 21.38
N VAL A 230 3.96 0.35 20.87
CA VAL A 230 3.30 -0.90 20.47
C VAL A 230 4.01 -1.59 19.31
N LEU A 231 4.61 -0.83 18.40
CA LEU A 231 5.41 -1.38 17.30
C LEU A 231 6.65 -2.10 17.83
N SER A 232 7.34 -1.55 18.84
CA SER A 232 8.49 -2.23 19.43
C SER A 232 8.12 -3.58 20.08
N VAL A 233 6.92 -3.69 20.66
CA VAL A 233 6.39 -4.95 21.20
C VAL A 233 6.12 -5.94 20.07
N ALA A 234 5.53 -5.47 18.96
CA ALA A 234 5.31 -6.28 17.77
C ALA A 234 6.63 -6.76 17.13
N HIS A 235 7.64 -5.91 16.99
CA HIS A 235 8.94 -6.33 16.46
C HIS A 235 9.63 -7.36 17.35
N ALA A 236 9.58 -7.21 18.67
CA ALA A 236 10.13 -8.23 19.57
C ALA A 236 9.39 -9.58 19.42
N ALA A 237 8.07 -9.55 19.21
CA ALA A 237 7.29 -10.75 18.94
C ALA A 237 7.70 -11.41 17.60
N TRP A 238 7.82 -10.60 16.55
CA TRP A 238 8.26 -11.03 15.22
C TRP A 238 9.67 -11.63 15.26
N GLU A 239 10.66 -10.93 15.82
CA GLU A 239 12.05 -11.41 15.95
C GLU A 239 12.10 -12.77 16.66
N THR A 240 11.26 -12.98 17.69
CA THR A 240 11.20 -14.27 18.39
C THR A 240 10.59 -15.36 17.51
N CYS A 241 9.53 -15.05 16.76
CA CYS A 241 8.87 -15.98 15.85
C CYS A 241 9.82 -16.41 14.73
N GLU A 242 10.46 -15.42 14.10
CA GLU A 242 11.41 -15.59 13.01
C GLU A 242 12.55 -16.54 13.37
N VAL A 243 13.19 -16.37 14.53
CA VAL A 243 14.27 -17.27 14.98
C VAL A 243 13.76 -18.71 15.15
N LEU A 244 12.53 -18.90 15.60
CA LEU A 244 11.92 -20.23 15.72
C LEU A 244 11.59 -20.81 14.34
N GLU A 245 11.09 -20.02 13.40
CA GLU A 245 10.80 -20.44 12.01
C GLU A 245 12.08 -20.86 11.29
N GLN A 246 13.11 -20.00 11.28
CA GLN A 246 14.41 -20.29 10.70
C GLN A 246 15.02 -21.58 11.26
N THR A 247 14.86 -21.82 12.56
CA THR A 247 15.34 -23.04 13.21
C THR A 247 14.60 -24.27 12.70
N LEU A 248 13.28 -24.20 12.53
CA LEU A 248 12.45 -25.32 12.08
C LEU A 248 12.60 -25.60 10.57
N GLU A 249 12.85 -24.58 9.76
CA GLU A 249 13.06 -24.68 8.31
C GLU A 249 14.33 -25.43 7.92
N THR A 250 15.31 -25.55 8.83
CA THR A 250 16.49 -26.39 8.62
C THR A 250 16.15 -27.86 8.31
N GLY A 251 14.93 -28.31 8.65
CA GLY A 251 14.48 -29.68 8.41
C GLY A 251 15.18 -30.73 9.28
N THR A 252 16.10 -30.33 10.17
CA THR A 252 16.84 -31.25 11.05
C THR A 252 16.02 -31.68 12.26
N TRP A 253 15.00 -30.92 12.62
CA TRP A 253 14.21 -31.13 13.83
C TRP A 253 13.08 -32.14 13.64
N PRO A 254 12.79 -33.00 14.63
CA PRO A 254 11.63 -33.89 14.59
C PRO A 254 10.31 -33.11 14.46
N ARG A 255 9.35 -33.65 13.69
CA ARG A 255 8.03 -33.01 13.44
C ARG A 255 7.29 -32.57 14.71
N PHE A 256 7.38 -33.33 15.79
CA PHE A 256 6.72 -32.98 17.05
C PHE A 256 7.22 -31.64 17.63
N VAL A 257 8.46 -31.23 17.33
CA VAL A 257 9.01 -29.94 17.78
C VAL A 257 8.23 -28.79 17.14
N GLN A 258 8.04 -28.85 15.82
CA GLN A 258 7.23 -27.90 15.07
C GLN A 258 5.78 -27.87 15.57
N GLU A 259 5.15 -29.05 15.71
CA GLU A 259 3.76 -29.15 16.19
C GLU A 259 3.57 -28.54 17.60
N THR A 260 4.56 -28.71 18.49
CA THR A 260 4.48 -28.18 19.85
C THR A 260 4.75 -26.67 19.90
N LEU A 261 5.64 -26.13 19.05
CA LEU A 261 5.93 -24.69 18.99
C LEU A 261 4.86 -23.90 18.24
N ARG A 262 4.12 -24.53 17.31
CA ARG A 262 3.15 -23.86 16.45
C ARG A 262 2.14 -22.97 17.20
N PRO A 263 1.49 -23.40 18.29
CA PRO A 263 0.53 -22.55 19.00
C PRO A 263 1.15 -21.30 19.64
N VAL A 264 2.44 -21.32 19.95
CA VAL A 264 3.16 -20.16 20.47
C VAL A 264 3.49 -19.19 19.33
N MET A 265 3.94 -19.72 18.19
CA MET A 265 4.25 -18.93 17.00
C MET A 265 2.99 -18.22 16.47
N ASP A 266 1.86 -18.93 16.39
CA ASP A 266 0.58 -18.32 16.00
C ASP A 266 0.15 -17.17 16.94
N LYS A 267 0.52 -17.23 18.23
CA LYS A 267 0.29 -16.13 19.18
C LYS A 267 1.23 -14.95 18.97
N LEU A 268 2.50 -15.21 18.64
CA LEU A 268 3.46 -14.15 18.29
C LEU A 268 3.00 -13.43 17.02
N ASP A 269 2.60 -14.16 15.99
CA ASP A 269 2.02 -13.62 14.75
C ASP A 269 0.77 -12.78 15.00
N LEU A 270 -0.09 -13.21 15.93
CA LEU A 270 -1.27 -12.45 16.33
C LEU A 270 -0.90 -11.12 17.00
N VAL A 271 0.15 -11.09 17.82
CA VAL A 271 0.68 -9.86 18.42
C VAL A 271 1.19 -8.91 17.34
N VAL A 272 1.93 -9.41 16.35
CA VAL A 272 2.42 -8.62 15.21
C VAL A 272 1.24 -8.05 14.42
N SER A 273 0.28 -8.90 14.06
CA SER A 273 -0.88 -8.55 13.23
C SER A 273 -1.75 -7.46 13.86
N LYS A 274 -1.98 -7.52 15.19
CA LYS A 274 -2.75 -6.52 15.94
C LYS A 274 -2.17 -5.11 15.86
N VAL A 275 -0.88 -4.97 15.59
CA VAL A 275 -0.19 -3.67 15.53
C VAL A 275 0.09 -3.24 14.12
N VAL A 276 0.70 -4.11 13.32
CA VAL A 276 1.18 -3.79 11.97
C VAL A 276 0.01 -3.56 11.02
N GLN A 277 -1.03 -4.41 11.05
CA GLN A 277 -2.14 -4.29 10.09
C GLN A 277 -2.89 -2.95 10.21
N PRO A 278 -3.26 -2.45 11.42
CA PRO A 278 -3.87 -1.13 11.55
C PRO A 278 -2.96 0.01 11.06
N LEU A 279 -1.65 -0.06 11.32
CA LEU A 279 -0.70 0.96 10.86
C LEU A 279 -0.57 0.97 9.33
N MET A 280 -0.43 -0.20 8.72
CA MET A 280 -0.32 -0.34 7.25
C MET A 280 -1.63 0.01 6.55
N LEU A 281 -2.78 -0.35 7.13
CA LEU A 281 -4.10 0.04 6.62
C LEU A 281 -4.32 1.56 6.73
N GLY A 282 -3.90 2.16 7.85
CA GLY A 282 -3.91 3.61 8.04
C GLY A 282 -3.07 4.32 6.97
N LEU A 283 -1.84 3.84 6.74
CA LEU A 283 -0.95 4.36 5.71
C LEU A 283 -1.54 4.21 4.31
N LYS A 284 -2.09 3.04 3.96
CA LYS A 284 -2.79 2.79 2.70
C LYS A 284 -3.92 3.79 2.49
N ARG A 285 -4.78 3.95 3.48
CA ARG A 285 -5.91 4.91 3.43
C ARG A 285 -5.39 6.32 3.21
N ASP A 286 -4.33 6.72 3.90
CA ASP A 286 -3.73 8.04 3.79
C ASP A 286 -3.07 8.33 2.43
N LEU A 287 -2.38 7.35 1.84
CA LEU A 287 -1.80 7.46 0.51
C LEU A 287 -2.87 7.49 -0.58
N VAL A 288 -3.84 6.57 -0.52
CA VAL A 288 -4.99 6.55 -1.44
C VAL A 288 -5.79 7.85 -1.36
N ALA A 289 -6.09 8.34 -0.16
CA ALA A 289 -6.80 9.61 0.03
C ALA A 289 -6.00 10.84 -0.43
N SER A 290 -4.67 10.73 -0.56
CA SER A 290 -3.84 11.81 -1.08
C SER A 290 -3.81 11.86 -2.61
N LEU A 291 -4.12 10.75 -3.28
CA LEU A 291 -4.35 10.71 -4.72
C LEU A 291 -5.72 11.26 -5.09
N THR A 292 -6.75 11.05 -4.27
CA THR A 292 -8.11 11.54 -4.56
C THR A 292 -8.33 13.01 -4.21
N ARG A 293 -7.50 13.58 -3.33
CA ARG A 293 -7.51 15.02 -3.00
C ARG A 293 -6.97 15.84 -4.16
N ASN A 294 -7.88 16.09 -5.08
CA ASN A 294 -7.60 16.72 -6.36
C ASN A 294 -8.09 18.17 -6.44
N GLU A 295 -8.87 18.59 -5.43
CA GLU A 295 -9.56 19.86 -5.40
C GLU A 295 -9.31 20.53 -4.05
N GLY A 296 -8.38 21.47 -4.05
CA GLY A 296 -7.93 22.17 -2.86
C GLY A 296 -6.69 22.93 -3.23
N THR A 297 -6.87 24.09 -3.87
CA THR A 297 -5.84 25.13 -3.85
C THR A 297 -5.30 25.20 -2.42
N SER A 298 -4.02 24.95 -2.23
CA SER A 298 -3.35 25.22 -0.95
C SER A 298 -3.86 26.56 -0.42
N PRO A 299 -4.22 26.69 0.87
CA PRO A 299 -4.70 27.95 1.42
C PRO A 299 -3.82 29.11 0.93
N PRO A 300 -4.38 30.15 0.29
CA PRO A 300 -3.59 31.22 -0.29
C PRO A 300 -2.73 31.86 0.81
N GLY A 301 -1.42 31.79 0.66
CA GLY A 301 -0.43 32.29 1.63
C GLY A 301 0.46 31.23 2.26
N SER A 302 0.12 29.93 2.17
CA SER A 302 1.11 28.88 2.48
C SER A 302 2.05 28.72 1.29
N LYS A 303 3.31 29.13 1.46
CA LYS A 303 4.39 28.75 0.54
C LYS A 303 4.28 27.24 0.31
N VAL A 304 4.25 26.80 -0.95
CA VAL A 304 4.26 25.38 -1.31
C VAL A 304 5.60 24.81 -0.85
N VAL A 305 5.67 24.40 0.41
CA VAL A 305 6.82 23.73 1.00
C VAL A 305 6.56 22.23 0.85
N GLY A 306 7.05 21.71 -0.26
CA GLY A 306 6.97 20.33 -0.72
C GLY A 306 7.94 20.16 -1.90
N LEU A 307 8.21 18.93 -2.33
CA LEU A 307 9.04 18.71 -3.52
C LEU A 307 8.35 19.36 -4.72
N ALA A 308 8.78 20.56 -5.13
CA ALA A 308 8.24 21.25 -6.31
C ALA A 308 8.53 20.47 -7.60
N SER A 309 9.50 19.56 -7.53
CA SER A 309 9.96 18.76 -8.64
C SER A 309 10.62 17.47 -8.19
N ILE A 310 10.64 16.51 -9.11
CA ILE A 310 11.38 15.25 -8.98
C ILE A 310 12.42 15.24 -10.10
N PRO A 311 13.65 14.74 -9.85
CA PRO A 311 14.60 14.48 -10.93
C PRO A 311 13.96 13.58 -11.99
N ALA A 312 14.13 13.94 -13.27
CA ALA A 312 13.57 13.15 -14.36
C ALA A 312 14.09 11.70 -14.31
N PRO A 313 13.23 10.68 -14.46
CA PRO A 313 13.68 9.30 -14.56
C PRO A 313 14.56 9.16 -15.82
N THR A 314 15.82 8.77 -15.62
CA THR A 314 16.77 8.51 -16.70
C THR A 314 16.57 7.07 -17.18
N THR A 315 16.13 6.88 -18.43
CA THR A 315 15.93 5.55 -19.04
C THR A 315 17.24 4.95 -19.58
N ALA A 316 18.40 5.44 -19.15
CA ALA A 316 19.69 4.90 -19.58
C ALA A 316 20.12 3.73 -18.67
N PRO A 317 20.60 2.60 -19.22
CA PRO A 317 21.18 1.54 -18.42
C PRO A 317 22.43 2.07 -17.71
N THR A 318 22.42 2.04 -16.38
CA THR A 318 23.54 2.45 -15.54
C THR A 318 24.70 1.45 -15.68
N PRO A 319 25.93 1.88 -16.04
CA PRO A 319 27.09 1.01 -15.98
C PRO A 319 27.43 0.69 -14.52
N SER A 320 27.74 -0.58 -14.24
CA SER A 320 28.12 -1.10 -12.92
C SER A 320 29.44 -0.50 -12.46
N VAL A 321 29.39 0.50 -11.59
CA VAL A 321 30.59 1.02 -10.90
C VAL A 321 30.74 0.28 -9.58
N THR A 322 31.69 -0.66 -9.56
CA THR A 322 32.26 -1.24 -8.34
C THR A 322 32.91 -0.14 -7.50
N LYS A 323 32.44 0.10 -6.27
CA LYS A 323 33.29 0.73 -5.25
C LYS A 323 32.92 0.35 -3.82
N GLU A 324 33.94 -0.19 -3.17
CA GLU A 324 34.02 -0.65 -1.79
C GLU A 324 33.91 0.49 -0.74
N HIS A 325 33.40 0.08 0.43
CA HIS A 325 33.60 0.64 1.77
C HIS A 325 33.54 2.17 1.98
N SER A 326 32.35 2.68 2.30
CA SER A 326 32.18 3.84 3.19
C SER A 326 30.81 3.84 3.85
N SER A 327 30.76 3.55 5.15
CA SER A 327 29.57 3.60 5.99
C SER A 327 29.24 5.04 6.41
N ALA A 328 28.41 5.74 5.63
CA ALA A 328 27.72 6.96 6.03
C ALA A 328 26.30 6.97 5.44
N PRO A 329 25.26 7.41 6.18
CA PRO A 329 23.88 7.40 5.69
C PRO A 329 23.67 8.54 4.68
N VAL A 330 23.77 8.22 3.39
CA VAL A 330 23.59 9.19 2.30
C VAL A 330 22.14 9.13 1.81
N ALA A 331 21.30 10.01 2.34
CA ALA A 331 20.08 10.45 1.67
C ALA A 331 20.41 11.53 0.64
N ARG A 332 21.12 11.17 -0.44
CA ARG A 332 21.29 12.03 -1.61
C ARG A 332 21.16 11.19 -2.87
N LEU A 333 20.06 11.42 -3.59
CA LEU A 333 19.90 11.06 -4.99
C LEU A 333 21.18 11.48 -5.73
N THR A 334 21.90 10.50 -6.26
CA THR A 334 23.07 10.69 -7.11
C THR A 334 22.62 11.52 -8.30
N LYS A 335 23.15 12.74 -8.38
CA LYS A 335 22.87 13.71 -9.44
C LYS A 335 23.65 13.25 -10.68
N GLU A 336 23.03 12.43 -11.52
CA GLU A 336 23.54 12.12 -12.86
C GLU A 336 23.68 13.44 -13.65
N LEU A 337 24.93 13.86 -13.91
CA LEU A 337 25.21 15.02 -14.75
C LEU A 337 24.93 14.64 -16.21
N SER A 338 23.74 15.00 -16.70
CA SER A 338 23.53 15.18 -18.14
C SER A 338 24.58 16.15 -18.68
N SER A 339 25.07 15.95 -19.92
CA SER A 339 26.16 16.72 -20.54
C SER A 339 25.92 18.24 -20.64
N GLY A 340 24.73 18.74 -20.25
CA GLY A 340 24.40 20.15 -20.05
C GLY A 340 24.38 20.67 -18.60
N GLY A 341 24.85 19.91 -17.60
CA GLY A 341 25.12 20.37 -16.22
C GLY A 341 23.90 20.71 -15.33
N THR A 342 22.68 20.75 -15.87
CA THR A 342 21.45 21.03 -15.10
C THR A 342 20.54 19.80 -15.07
N SER A 343 20.33 19.24 -13.87
CA SER A 343 19.36 18.15 -13.65
C SER A 343 17.97 18.64 -14.03
N ARG A 344 17.37 18.05 -15.07
CA ARG A 344 15.99 18.37 -15.46
C ARG A 344 15.05 17.92 -14.34
N GLN A 345 14.45 18.90 -13.69
CA GLN A 345 13.45 18.73 -12.67
C GLN A 345 12.07 18.75 -13.34
N LEU A 346 11.33 17.65 -13.25
CA LEU A 346 9.95 17.57 -13.74
C LEU A 346 9.03 18.17 -12.69
N ALA A 347 8.22 19.15 -13.07
CA ALA A 347 7.25 19.77 -12.18
C ALA A 347 6.13 18.77 -11.81
N ILE A 348 5.72 18.71 -10.55
CA ILE A 348 4.68 17.74 -10.14
C ILE A 348 3.28 18.23 -10.55
N PRO A 349 2.47 17.46 -11.30
CA PRO A 349 1.09 17.80 -11.62
C PRO A 349 0.27 18.07 -10.37
N PRO A 350 -0.68 19.01 -10.42
CA PRO A 350 -1.56 19.31 -9.28
C PRO A 350 -2.28 18.07 -8.74
N CYS A 351 -2.67 17.11 -9.59
CA CYS A 351 -3.31 15.86 -9.18
C CYS A 351 -2.42 14.90 -8.37
N LEU A 352 -1.10 15.08 -8.38
CA LEU A 352 -0.15 14.23 -7.65
C LEU A 352 0.57 14.98 -6.52
N GLN A 353 0.33 16.28 -6.37
CA GLN A 353 1.07 17.12 -5.42
C GLN A 353 0.88 16.66 -3.96
N HIS A 354 -0.35 16.32 -3.57
CA HIS A 354 -0.65 15.82 -2.22
C HIS A 354 0.00 14.46 -1.94
N PHE A 355 0.00 13.56 -2.93
CA PHE A 355 0.68 12.27 -2.83
C PHE A 355 2.20 12.45 -2.73
N ALA A 356 2.80 13.27 -3.59
CA ALA A 356 4.22 13.57 -3.58
C ALA A 356 4.71 14.10 -2.23
N ASN A 357 3.94 14.98 -1.59
CA ASN A 357 4.25 15.52 -0.26
C ASN A 357 4.19 14.48 0.88
N ARG A 358 3.64 13.29 0.61
CA ARG A 358 3.51 12.20 1.59
C ARG A 358 4.49 11.05 1.33
N VAL A 359 5.09 10.97 0.15
CA VAL A 359 5.97 9.85 -0.24
C VAL A 359 7.14 9.67 0.72
N ASP A 360 7.88 10.73 1.05
CA ASP A 360 9.05 10.59 1.93
C ASP A 360 8.66 10.20 3.36
N GLY A 361 7.54 10.73 3.88
CA GLY A 361 7.02 10.35 5.19
C GLY A 361 6.53 8.90 5.23
N ALA A 362 5.82 8.47 4.18
CA ALA A 362 5.34 7.10 4.03
C ALA A 362 6.50 6.09 3.89
N ARG A 363 7.55 6.45 3.16
CA ARG A 363 8.77 5.64 3.04
C ARG A 363 9.40 5.40 4.41
N LYS A 364 9.54 6.45 5.23
CA LYS A 364 10.03 6.30 6.61
C LYS A 364 9.15 5.40 7.46
N VAL A 365 7.82 5.44 7.27
CA VAL A 365 6.92 4.49 7.95
C VAL A 365 7.22 3.06 7.51
N PHE A 366 7.42 2.79 6.21
CA PHE A 366 7.80 1.45 5.76
C PHE A 366 9.16 1.01 6.31
N GLU A 367 10.16 1.90 6.32
CA GLU A 367 11.50 1.63 6.90
C GLU A 367 11.43 1.30 8.40
N ILE A 368 10.50 1.93 9.13
CA ILE A 368 10.34 1.69 10.56
C ILE A 368 9.47 0.47 10.84
N VAL A 369 8.33 0.32 10.14
CA VAL A 369 7.32 -0.71 10.46
C VAL A 369 7.65 -2.04 9.81
N ALA A 370 7.96 -2.03 8.52
CA ALA A 370 7.99 -3.23 7.68
C ALA A 370 9.42 -3.72 7.40
N ALA A 371 10.37 -2.83 7.12
CA ALA A 371 11.74 -3.24 6.78
C ALA A 371 12.44 -4.13 7.85
N PRO A 372 12.18 -3.98 9.16
CA PRO A 372 12.74 -4.91 10.15
C PRO A 372 12.21 -6.33 10.05
N CYS A 373 11.07 -6.55 9.37
CA CYS A 373 10.36 -7.82 9.28
C CYS A 373 10.65 -8.60 7.99
N ALA A 374 11.78 -8.34 7.32
CA ALA A 374 12.24 -9.06 6.12
C ALA A 374 11.11 -9.30 5.09
N ASP A 375 10.90 -10.55 4.67
CA ASP A 375 9.96 -10.94 3.63
C ASP A 375 8.49 -10.66 3.99
N ASP A 376 8.09 -10.83 5.26
CA ASP A 376 6.77 -10.41 5.75
C ASP A 376 6.54 -8.91 5.53
N GLY A 377 7.58 -8.13 5.81
CA GLY A 377 7.62 -6.69 5.57
C GLY A 377 7.37 -6.32 4.12
N GLU A 378 8.03 -7.02 3.19
CA GLU A 378 7.85 -6.84 1.74
C GLU A 378 6.40 -7.15 1.31
N GLY A 379 5.81 -8.20 1.87
CA GLY A 379 4.40 -8.56 1.65
C GLY A 379 3.44 -7.44 2.07
N TRP A 380 3.67 -6.83 3.22
CA TRP A 380 2.83 -5.72 3.69
C TRP A 380 3.01 -4.45 2.85
N ILE A 381 4.24 -4.11 2.46
CA ILE A 381 4.53 -2.96 1.59
C ILE A 381 3.82 -3.17 0.24
N THR A 382 3.98 -4.34 -0.37
CA THR A 382 3.33 -4.73 -1.62
C THR A 382 1.81 -4.52 -1.55
N GLY A 383 1.15 -5.01 -0.50
CA GLY A 383 -0.30 -4.89 -0.34
C GLY A 383 -0.80 -3.44 -0.27
N VAL A 384 0.01 -2.52 0.26
CA VAL A 384 -0.27 -1.07 0.22
C VAL A 384 -0.03 -0.51 -1.18
N MET A 385 1.11 -0.85 -1.78
CA MET A 385 1.59 -0.24 -3.01
C MET A 385 0.79 -0.63 -4.25
N VAL A 386 0.39 -1.90 -4.37
CA VAL A 386 -0.50 -2.35 -5.45
C VAL A 386 -1.81 -1.53 -5.44
N ALA A 387 -2.38 -1.27 -4.27
CA ALA A 387 -3.59 -0.46 -4.15
C ALA A 387 -3.37 1.02 -4.49
N VAL A 388 -2.22 1.58 -4.14
CA VAL A 388 -1.84 2.97 -4.47
C VAL A 388 -1.64 3.13 -5.98
N ILE A 389 -0.92 2.20 -6.61
CA ILE A 389 -0.70 2.18 -8.06
C ILE A 389 -2.04 2.08 -8.77
N TRP A 390 -2.86 1.10 -8.40
CA TRP A 390 -4.19 0.89 -8.97
C TRP A 390 -5.04 2.16 -8.91
N LYS A 391 -5.19 2.77 -7.72
CA LYS A 391 -6.01 3.98 -7.59
C LYS A 391 -5.42 5.15 -8.38
N GLY A 392 -4.09 5.28 -8.41
CA GLY A 392 -3.41 6.29 -9.21
C GLY A 392 -3.70 6.14 -10.70
N MET A 393 -3.69 4.92 -11.23
CA MET A 393 -4.07 4.63 -12.62
C MET A 393 -5.53 5.00 -12.90
N CYS A 394 -6.47 4.58 -12.05
CA CYS A 394 -7.89 4.91 -12.20
C CYS A 394 -8.13 6.43 -12.25
N ILE A 395 -7.48 7.18 -11.37
CA ILE A 395 -7.61 8.65 -11.34
C ILE A 395 -7.09 9.28 -12.62
N VAL A 396 -5.96 8.79 -13.15
CA VAL A 396 -5.40 9.34 -14.39
C VAL A 396 -6.23 8.96 -15.61
N SER A 397 -6.81 7.76 -15.66
CA SER A 397 -7.69 7.34 -16.76
C SER A 397 -9.00 8.14 -16.80
N GLU A 398 -9.61 8.40 -15.65
CA GLU A 398 -10.90 9.08 -15.57
C GLU A 398 -10.77 10.61 -15.66
N LYS A 399 -9.73 11.19 -15.05
CA LYS A 399 -9.65 12.64 -14.90
C LYS A 399 -9.18 13.35 -16.18
N GLU A 400 -9.94 14.36 -16.58
CA GLU A 400 -9.49 15.31 -17.60
C GLU A 400 -8.42 16.26 -17.05
N LEU A 401 -7.17 15.78 -17.10
CA LEU A 401 -6.00 16.53 -16.64
C LEU A 401 -5.68 17.76 -17.51
N GLY A 402 -6.35 17.91 -18.65
CA GLY A 402 -6.20 18.99 -19.61
C GLY A 402 -7.34 20.02 -19.61
N GLY A 403 -8.23 19.99 -18.61
CA GLY A 403 -9.35 20.94 -18.51
C GLY A 403 -8.90 22.36 -18.86
N SER A 404 -9.54 22.91 -19.89
CA SER A 404 -9.12 24.09 -20.66
C SER A 404 -8.37 25.13 -19.82
N PRO A 405 -7.12 25.49 -20.17
CA PRO A 405 -6.43 26.63 -19.56
C PRO A 405 -7.17 27.97 -19.80
N ASN A 406 -8.21 27.97 -20.63
CA ASN A 406 -9.02 29.14 -20.96
C ASN A 406 -10.26 29.29 -20.08
N ARG A 407 -10.43 28.56 -18.97
CA ARG A 407 -11.34 29.09 -17.93
C ARG A 407 -10.58 30.25 -17.28
N PRO A 408 -10.93 31.52 -17.57
CA PRO A 408 -10.25 32.64 -16.93
C PRO A 408 -10.32 32.41 -15.42
N PRO A 409 -9.22 32.71 -14.69
CA PRO A 409 -9.23 32.63 -13.24
C PRO A 409 -10.50 33.30 -12.73
N SER A 410 -11.23 32.62 -11.84
CA SER A 410 -12.52 33.13 -11.37
C SER A 410 -12.36 34.60 -10.97
N PRO A 411 -13.36 35.48 -11.23
CA PRO A 411 -13.24 36.90 -10.91
C PRO A 411 -12.77 37.15 -9.47
N GLY A 412 -13.14 36.27 -8.53
CA GLY A 412 -12.66 36.30 -7.15
C GLY A 412 -11.16 35.98 -6.97
N SER A 413 -10.56 35.13 -7.79
CA SER A 413 -9.11 34.83 -7.77
C SER A 413 -8.30 36.00 -8.35
N VAL A 414 -8.81 36.64 -9.42
CA VAL A 414 -8.17 37.84 -10.03
C VAL A 414 -8.30 39.04 -9.12
N ALA A 415 -9.50 39.30 -8.56
CA ALA A 415 -9.72 40.40 -7.62
C ALA A 415 -8.86 40.27 -6.36
N LYS A 416 -8.66 39.05 -5.84
CA LYS A 416 -7.74 38.81 -4.71
C LYS A 416 -6.27 38.96 -5.06
N ALA A 417 -5.85 38.50 -6.24
CA ALA A 417 -4.48 38.69 -6.71
C ALA A 417 -4.15 40.18 -6.89
N LEU A 418 -5.09 40.94 -7.46
CA LEU A 418 -4.97 42.39 -7.62
C LEU A 418 -5.06 43.15 -6.29
N ALA A 419 -5.88 42.70 -5.33
CA ALA A 419 -5.97 43.31 -4.00
C ALA A 419 -4.67 43.18 -3.19
N GLY A 420 -3.83 42.17 -3.49
CA GLY A 420 -2.50 42.01 -2.89
C GLY A 420 -1.45 42.97 -3.44
N LEU A 421 -1.61 43.45 -4.69
CA LEU A 421 -0.68 44.39 -5.34
C LEU A 421 -0.87 45.86 -4.87
N GLY A 422 -1.98 46.18 -4.20
CA GLY A 422 -2.31 47.56 -3.82
C GLY A 422 -1.76 48.06 -2.47
N LYS A 423 -0.98 47.26 -1.72
CA LYS A 423 -0.52 47.62 -0.36
C LYS A 423 1.00 47.65 -0.16
N GLU A 424 1.81 47.69 -1.23
CA GLU A 424 3.26 47.90 -1.14
C GLU A 424 3.68 49.35 -1.46
N LYS A 425 2.96 50.33 -0.91
CA LYS A 425 3.39 51.74 -0.95
C LYS A 425 3.55 52.29 0.47
N GLU A 426 4.79 52.67 0.77
CA GLU A 426 5.26 53.42 1.95
C GLU A 426 5.15 52.75 3.32
N ALA A 427 6.14 51.92 3.64
CA ALA A 427 6.68 51.86 4.99
C ALA A 427 8.18 52.14 4.91
N ALA A 428 8.56 53.40 5.11
CA ALA A 428 9.94 53.80 5.31
C ALA A 428 10.51 53.11 6.56
N PRO A 429 11.76 52.60 6.54
CA PRO A 429 12.38 52.04 7.73
C PRO A 429 12.82 53.18 8.66
N THR A 430 12.04 53.46 9.70
CA THR A 430 12.46 54.31 10.82
C THR A 430 13.45 53.52 11.68
N VAL A 431 14.73 53.76 11.46
CA VAL A 431 15.82 53.29 12.34
C VAL A 431 15.76 54.09 13.64
N VAL A 432 15.26 53.45 14.71
CA VAL A 432 15.39 53.96 16.07
C VAL A 432 16.69 53.41 16.66
N ALA A 433 17.63 54.29 16.94
CA ALA A 433 18.88 54.00 17.62
C ALA A 433 18.64 53.67 19.11
N PRO A 434 19.31 52.66 19.68
CA PRO A 434 19.57 52.61 21.12
C PRO A 434 20.90 53.32 21.45
N PRO A 435 20.97 54.06 22.59
CA PRO A 435 22.19 54.72 23.01
C PRO A 435 23.23 53.72 23.54
N SER A 436 24.48 54.11 23.30
CA SER A 436 25.76 53.61 23.80
C SER A 436 25.77 52.98 25.21
N LEU A 437 26.56 51.93 25.40
CA LEU A 437 27.82 52.01 26.19
C LEU A 437 28.66 50.71 26.12
N GLY A 438 29.95 50.86 25.80
CA GLY A 438 31.03 50.09 26.42
C GLY A 438 31.54 48.82 25.74
N GLY A 439 32.74 48.90 25.14
CA GLY A 439 33.74 47.87 25.43
C GLY A 439 34.49 47.19 24.27
N VAL A 440 35.62 47.79 23.90
CA VAL A 440 36.94 47.14 23.65
C VAL A 440 37.13 46.14 22.48
N THR A 441 37.66 46.71 21.38
CA THR A 441 38.80 46.25 20.54
C THR A 441 38.87 44.79 20.03
N ALA A 442 38.81 44.61 18.71
CA ALA A 442 39.87 43.92 17.94
C ALA A 442 39.76 44.18 16.42
N LYS A 443 40.81 44.86 15.92
CA LYS A 443 41.40 44.93 14.56
C LYS A 443 40.74 44.04 13.47
N LEU A 444 40.18 44.59 12.39
CA LEU A 444 40.85 45.11 11.18
C LEU A 444 42.03 44.27 10.68
N THR A 445 41.81 43.49 9.61
CA THR A 445 42.60 43.39 8.35
C THR A 445 41.94 42.24 7.54
N SER A 446 41.24 42.47 6.45
CA SER A 446 41.90 42.55 5.14
C SER A 446 40.94 43.14 4.12
N SER A 447 41.40 44.26 3.59
CA SER A 447 40.93 45.03 2.48
C SER A 447 41.29 44.35 1.14
N LEU A 448 40.38 44.53 0.17
CA LEU A 448 40.65 44.69 -1.27
C LEU A 448 41.02 43.44 -2.10
N SER A 449 40.00 42.82 -2.70
CA SER A 449 40.04 42.43 -4.12
C SER A 449 38.73 42.80 -4.79
N ILE A 450 38.61 44.08 -5.15
CA ILE A 450 37.56 44.57 -6.06
C ILE A 450 38.02 44.19 -7.46
N ILE A 451 37.56 43.03 -7.96
CA ILE A 451 37.58 42.71 -9.38
C ILE A 451 36.18 43.00 -9.93
N PRO A 452 36.01 43.97 -10.85
CA PRO A 452 34.73 44.20 -11.49
C PRO A 452 34.51 43.11 -12.54
N SER A 453 33.94 41.97 -12.13
CA SER A 453 33.54 40.94 -13.08
C SER A 453 32.29 41.42 -13.83
N ARG A 454 32.52 42.17 -14.91
CA ARG A 454 31.57 42.39 -16.02
C ARG A 454 31.30 41.04 -16.68
N SER A 455 30.49 40.21 -16.04
CA SER A 455 29.80 39.09 -16.67
C SER A 455 28.32 39.28 -16.36
N GLN A 456 27.73 40.28 -17.00
CA GLN A 456 26.28 40.44 -17.09
C GLN A 456 25.80 39.23 -17.90
N SER A 457 25.61 38.11 -17.19
CA SER A 457 25.18 36.84 -17.72
C SER A 457 23.88 37.08 -18.48
N ARG A 458 23.92 36.84 -19.79
CA ARG A 458 22.74 36.91 -20.64
C ARG A 458 21.59 36.18 -19.94
N PRO A 459 20.37 36.75 -19.91
CA PRO A 459 19.23 36.04 -19.36
C PRO A 459 19.17 34.64 -20.00
N PRO A 460 19.03 33.57 -19.20
CA PRO A 460 19.02 32.22 -19.72
C PRO A 460 18.03 32.16 -20.88
N SER A 461 18.52 31.76 -22.05
CA SER A 461 17.70 31.71 -23.25
C SER A 461 16.43 30.91 -22.93
N PRO A 462 15.24 31.39 -23.32
CA PRO A 462 14.00 30.69 -23.04
C PRO A 462 14.15 29.24 -23.49
N PRO A 463 13.89 28.25 -22.61
CA PRO A 463 14.22 26.86 -22.86
C PRO A 463 13.61 26.44 -24.20
N ARG A 464 14.47 26.18 -25.19
CA ARG A 464 14.04 25.85 -26.55
C ARG A 464 13.15 24.62 -26.51
N GLY A 465 11.87 24.84 -26.78
CA GLY A 465 10.88 23.85 -27.24
C GLY A 465 10.95 22.47 -26.59
N ALA A 466 11.03 22.38 -25.25
CA ALA A 466 10.80 21.10 -24.59
C ALA A 466 9.43 20.60 -25.05
N GLN A 467 9.40 19.47 -25.78
CA GLN A 467 8.15 18.90 -26.26
C GLN A 467 7.20 18.81 -25.07
N LYS A 468 6.09 19.53 -25.15
CA LYS A 468 5.09 19.56 -24.10
C LYS A 468 4.51 18.16 -24.03
N LEU A 469 4.99 17.35 -23.09
CA LEU A 469 4.36 16.07 -22.77
C LEU A 469 2.90 16.34 -22.43
N HIS A 470 2.02 15.47 -22.92
CA HIS A 470 0.62 15.54 -22.56
C HIS A 470 0.46 15.40 -21.03
N PRO A 471 -0.46 16.16 -20.39
CA PRO A 471 -0.62 16.14 -18.94
C PRO A 471 -0.82 14.74 -18.34
N ALA A 472 -1.53 13.85 -19.04
CA ALA A 472 -1.73 12.46 -18.61
C ALA A 472 -0.42 11.65 -18.61
N THR A 473 0.34 11.68 -19.71
CA THR A 473 1.63 10.99 -19.81
C THR A 473 2.61 11.50 -18.77
N HIS A 474 2.60 12.81 -18.53
CA HIS A 474 3.42 13.44 -17.50
C HIS A 474 3.01 13.00 -16.08
N ALA A 475 1.71 12.89 -15.79
CA ALA A 475 1.21 12.37 -14.53
C ALA A 475 1.60 10.89 -14.33
N LEU A 476 1.47 10.03 -15.34
CA LEU A 476 1.86 8.62 -15.24
C LEU A 476 3.36 8.46 -14.97
N MET A 477 4.20 9.20 -15.70
CA MET A 477 5.64 9.18 -15.50
C MET A 477 6.04 9.62 -14.08
N LEU A 478 5.36 10.61 -13.51
CA LEU A 478 5.65 11.07 -12.15
C LEU A 478 5.06 10.16 -11.07
N LEU A 479 3.88 9.57 -11.31
CA LEU A 479 3.33 8.55 -10.43
C LEU A 479 4.29 7.36 -10.33
N GLU A 480 4.81 6.88 -11.46
CA GLU A 480 5.81 5.81 -11.52
C GLU A 480 7.08 6.19 -10.75
N GLY A 481 7.62 7.39 -10.96
CA GLY A 481 8.80 7.87 -10.23
C GLY A 481 8.58 7.99 -8.72
N LEU A 482 7.41 8.46 -8.30
CA LEU A 482 7.02 8.58 -6.88
C LEU A 482 6.85 7.20 -6.24
N VAL A 483 6.21 6.26 -6.91
CA VAL A 483 6.04 4.87 -6.48
C VAL A 483 7.41 4.20 -6.33
N LYS A 484 8.28 4.30 -7.35
CA LYS A 484 9.65 3.78 -7.30
C LYS A 484 10.46 4.40 -6.16
N ARG A 485 10.31 5.70 -5.91
CA ARG A 485 10.94 6.37 -4.76
C ARG A 485 10.40 5.86 -3.42
N LEU A 486 9.11 5.56 -3.35
CA LEU A 486 8.47 5.07 -2.14
C LEU A 486 8.93 3.65 -1.76
N VAL A 487 9.13 2.77 -2.75
CA VAL A 487 9.50 1.36 -2.52
C VAL A 487 10.98 1.04 -2.70
N GLY A 488 11.76 1.94 -3.31
CA GLY A 488 13.12 1.65 -3.74
C GLY A 488 14.04 1.25 -2.59
N GLY A 489 14.56 0.02 -2.64
CA GLY A 489 15.42 -0.58 -1.62
C GLY A 489 14.68 -1.23 -0.45
N LEU A 490 13.33 -1.24 -0.47
CA LEU A 490 12.49 -1.87 0.57
C LEU A 490 11.83 -3.17 0.11
N VAL A 491 11.75 -3.39 -1.20
CA VAL A 491 11.24 -4.63 -1.80
C VAL A 491 12.27 -5.09 -2.82
N GLN A 492 12.68 -6.34 -2.73
CA GLN A 492 13.62 -6.93 -3.69
C GLN A 492 12.97 -7.11 -5.06
N ALA A 493 13.75 -6.93 -6.12
CA ALA A 493 13.29 -7.23 -7.46
C ALA A 493 13.11 -8.75 -7.61
N PRO A 494 12.10 -9.23 -8.37
CA PRO A 494 11.96 -10.65 -8.66
C PRO A 494 13.25 -11.20 -9.28
N LEU A 495 13.75 -12.33 -8.77
CA LEU A 495 14.91 -13.01 -9.32
C LEU A 495 14.48 -13.82 -10.56
N PRO A 496 15.20 -13.74 -11.70
CA PRO A 496 14.79 -14.38 -12.94
C PRO A 496 14.89 -15.92 -12.99
N LEU A 497 15.34 -16.60 -11.92
CA LEU A 497 15.56 -18.06 -11.91
C LEU A 497 15.25 -18.70 -10.55
N SER A 498 14.04 -19.27 -10.36
CA SER A 498 13.77 -20.46 -9.49
C SER A 498 12.28 -20.73 -9.18
N ALA A 499 11.35 -20.51 -10.11
CA ALA A 499 9.90 -20.60 -9.82
C ALA A 499 9.36 -22.02 -9.49
N SER A 500 10.11 -23.10 -9.74
CA SER A 500 9.51 -24.45 -9.69
C SER A 500 9.70 -25.25 -8.40
N GLN A 501 10.56 -24.84 -7.46
CA GLN A 501 10.84 -25.64 -6.26
C GLN A 501 11.10 -24.88 -4.95
N ASP A 502 10.93 -23.56 -4.92
CA ASP A 502 11.23 -22.78 -3.71
C ASP A 502 10.09 -22.90 -2.67
N PRO A 503 10.35 -23.37 -1.43
CA PRO A 503 9.38 -23.33 -0.33
C PRO A 503 8.86 -21.92 -0.01
N ASN A 504 9.55 -20.85 -0.45
CA ASN A 504 9.15 -19.45 -0.25
C ASN A 504 8.21 -18.90 -1.35
N ALA A 505 7.45 -19.77 -2.03
CA ALA A 505 6.54 -19.40 -3.11
C ALA A 505 5.61 -18.22 -2.77
N THR A 506 5.13 -18.08 -1.54
CA THR A 506 4.24 -16.98 -1.14
C THR A 506 4.92 -15.61 -1.15
N GLU A 507 6.22 -15.54 -0.88
CA GLU A 507 6.99 -14.29 -0.85
C GLU A 507 7.28 -13.81 -2.27
N HIS A 508 7.58 -14.76 -3.17
CA HIS A 508 7.71 -14.49 -4.60
C HIS A 508 6.41 -13.90 -5.18
N ILE A 509 5.23 -14.39 -4.77
CA ILE A 509 3.95 -13.85 -5.24
C ILE A 509 3.79 -12.35 -4.89
N ALA A 510 4.25 -11.91 -3.72
CA ALA A 510 4.16 -10.49 -3.36
C ALA A 510 5.07 -9.62 -4.25
N ARG A 511 6.32 -10.05 -4.45
CA ARG A 511 7.27 -9.35 -5.34
C ARG A 511 6.77 -9.30 -6.78
N GLU A 512 6.27 -10.43 -7.27
CA GLU A 512 5.66 -10.55 -8.60
C GLU A 512 4.44 -9.63 -8.72
N ALA A 513 3.55 -9.59 -7.74
CA ALA A 513 2.38 -8.73 -7.79
C ALA A 513 2.73 -7.23 -7.81
N LEU A 514 3.76 -6.80 -7.06
CA LEU A 514 4.26 -5.42 -7.15
C LEU A 514 4.89 -5.14 -8.51
N HIS A 515 5.63 -6.11 -9.05
CA HIS A 515 6.25 -6.01 -10.37
C HIS A 515 5.20 -5.88 -11.48
N GLU A 516 4.20 -6.77 -11.50
CA GLU A 516 3.06 -6.72 -12.43
C GLU A 516 2.32 -5.38 -12.33
N ALA A 517 2.13 -4.83 -11.12
CA ALA A 517 1.49 -3.53 -10.95
C ALA A 517 2.35 -2.37 -11.51
N LEU A 518 3.67 -2.43 -11.35
CA LEU A 518 4.60 -1.45 -11.92
C LEU A 518 4.69 -1.55 -13.45
N GLU A 519 4.64 -2.76 -13.98
CA GLU A 519 4.56 -3.05 -15.41
C GLU A 519 3.28 -2.49 -16.01
N ALA A 520 2.11 -2.80 -15.43
CA ALA A 520 0.83 -2.22 -15.87
C ALA A 520 0.84 -0.67 -15.86
N LEU A 521 1.51 -0.04 -14.89
CA LEU A 521 1.69 1.41 -14.85
C LEU A 521 2.61 1.92 -15.98
N ALA A 522 3.69 1.19 -16.28
CA ALA A 522 4.59 1.48 -17.38
C ALA A 522 3.90 1.31 -18.74
N SER A 523 3.11 0.25 -18.90
CA SER A 523 2.27 -0.04 -20.07
C SER A 523 1.25 1.07 -20.29
N PHE A 524 0.58 1.53 -19.23
CA PHE A 524 -0.32 2.68 -19.34
C PHE A 524 0.41 3.96 -19.80
N ARG A 525 1.63 4.20 -19.30
CA ARG A 525 2.46 5.32 -19.74
C ARG A 525 2.83 5.20 -21.22
N THR A 526 3.18 4.01 -21.70
CA THR A 526 3.51 3.75 -23.11
C THR A 526 2.31 4.01 -24.03
N ILE A 527 1.14 3.46 -23.68
CA ILE A 527 -0.12 3.71 -24.40
C ILE A 527 -0.42 5.22 -24.41
N SER A 528 -0.36 5.88 -23.25
CA SER A 528 -0.61 7.32 -23.17
C SER A 528 0.36 8.12 -24.04
N ASN A 529 1.63 7.75 -24.09
CA ASN A 529 2.60 8.39 -24.97
C ASN A 529 2.24 8.19 -26.44
N ALA A 530 1.84 6.98 -26.86
CA ALA A 530 1.41 6.69 -28.22
C ALA A 530 0.12 7.45 -28.61
N MET A 531 -0.81 7.66 -27.67
CA MET A 531 -2.04 8.41 -27.91
C MET A 531 -1.82 9.91 -28.14
N TYR A 532 -0.73 10.49 -27.60
CA TYR A 532 -0.54 11.95 -27.61
C TYR A 532 0.75 12.42 -28.28
N LYS A 533 1.63 11.51 -28.73
CA LYS A 533 2.90 11.85 -29.36
C LYS A 533 2.95 11.36 -30.81
N GLY A 534 3.05 12.32 -31.73
CA GLY A 534 3.26 12.06 -33.16
C GLY A 534 2.11 12.59 -34.02
N ALA A 535 2.22 12.36 -35.33
CA ALA A 535 1.10 12.49 -36.23
C ALA A 535 0.30 11.17 -36.22
N SER A 536 -1.02 11.24 -36.46
CA SER A 536 -1.88 10.06 -36.66
C SER A 536 -1.95 9.10 -35.45
N CYS A 537 -2.09 9.65 -34.24
CA CYS A 537 -2.21 8.85 -33.00
C CYS A 537 -3.36 7.84 -33.06
N SER A 538 -4.52 8.25 -33.59
CA SER A 538 -5.70 7.40 -33.78
C SER A 538 -5.41 6.19 -34.69
N THR A 539 -4.79 6.42 -35.85
CA THR A 539 -4.37 5.38 -36.78
C THR A 539 -3.37 4.41 -36.15
N ARG A 540 -2.40 4.92 -35.39
CA ARG A 540 -1.38 4.11 -34.72
C ARG A 540 -1.99 3.18 -33.67
N ILE A 541 -2.86 3.72 -32.81
CA ILE A 541 -3.56 2.91 -31.79
C ILE A 541 -4.49 1.89 -32.46
N LEU A 542 -5.20 2.27 -33.52
CA LEU A 542 -6.03 1.33 -34.28
C LEU A 542 -5.20 0.19 -34.91
N ALA A 543 -4.04 0.49 -35.46
CA ALA A 543 -3.14 -0.52 -36.03
C ALA A 543 -2.64 -1.49 -34.95
N SER A 544 -2.22 -0.98 -33.79
CA SER A 544 -1.83 -1.79 -32.63
C SER A 544 -2.97 -2.67 -32.12
N SER A 545 -4.19 -2.13 -31.96
CA SER A 545 -5.38 -2.93 -31.62
C SER A 545 -5.62 -4.08 -32.60
N ARG A 546 -5.40 -3.86 -33.91
CA ARG A 546 -5.58 -4.89 -34.95
C ARG A 546 -4.51 -5.97 -34.86
N ARG A 547 -3.24 -5.58 -34.67
CA ARG A 547 -2.15 -6.54 -34.47
C ARG A 547 -2.38 -7.40 -33.25
N LEU A 548 -2.80 -6.82 -32.12
CA LEU A 548 -3.15 -7.57 -30.92
C LEU A 548 -4.32 -8.54 -31.14
N ARG A 549 -5.33 -8.15 -31.94
CA ARG A 549 -6.45 -9.03 -32.29
C ARG A 549 -6.03 -10.19 -33.18
N ASP A 550 -5.19 -9.88 -34.16
CA ASP A 550 -4.82 -10.79 -35.25
C ASP A 550 -3.53 -11.59 -34.93
N ASP A 551 -2.94 -11.37 -33.75
CA ASP A 551 -1.69 -11.99 -33.28
C ASP A 551 -0.52 -11.78 -34.27
N ILE A 552 -0.33 -10.51 -34.68
CA ILE A 552 0.68 -10.10 -35.66
C ILE A 552 1.83 -9.36 -34.96
N ASP A 553 3.02 -9.94 -35.02
CA ASP A 553 4.24 -9.33 -34.48
C ASP A 553 4.74 -8.16 -35.36
N ASP A 554 5.00 -7.00 -34.75
CA ASP A 554 5.65 -5.84 -35.39
C ASP A 554 6.79 -5.33 -34.50
N PRO A 555 8.06 -5.61 -34.83
CA PRO A 555 9.18 -5.29 -33.95
C PRO A 555 9.36 -3.78 -33.71
N VAL A 556 8.74 -2.92 -34.50
CA VAL A 556 8.78 -1.46 -34.30
C VAL A 556 7.78 -1.01 -33.23
N GLU A 557 6.68 -1.72 -33.09
CA GLU A 557 5.56 -1.39 -32.21
C GLU A 557 5.30 -2.43 -31.11
N ASP A 558 6.18 -3.44 -30.99
CA ASP A 558 6.15 -4.52 -29.99
C ASP A 558 5.86 -3.99 -28.59
N ALA A 559 6.62 -2.98 -28.16
CA ALA A 559 6.46 -2.36 -26.84
C ALA A 559 5.08 -1.67 -26.63
N LEU A 560 4.39 -1.25 -27.69
CA LEU A 560 3.04 -0.72 -27.61
C LEU A 560 2.01 -1.85 -27.58
N ASP A 561 2.23 -2.90 -28.37
CA ASP A 561 1.36 -4.07 -28.45
C ASP A 561 1.37 -4.81 -27.09
N ASP A 562 2.56 -5.09 -26.54
CA ASP A 562 2.77 -5.62 -25.18
C ASP A 562 2.06 -4.74 -24.14
N ALA A 563 2.24 -3.43 -24.24
CA ALA A 563 1.62 -2.50 -23.29
C ALA A 563 0.08 -2.56 -23.33
N MET A 564 -0.52 -2.77 -24.51
CA MET A 564 -1.95 -2.94 -24.67
C MET A 564 -2.44 -4.30 -24.15
N GLU A 565 -1.61 -5.34 -24.23
CA GLU A 565 -1.87 -6.64 -23.62
C GLU A 565 -1.81 -6.59 -22.09
N ASP A 566 -0.81 -5.93 -21.51
CA ASP A 566 -0.59 -5.88 -20.06
C ASP A 566 -1.60 -5.00 -19.32
N LEU A 567 -2.11 -3.95 -19.98
CA LEU A 567 -3.02 -3.02 -19.33
C LEU A 567 -4.36 -3.72 -19.01
N PRO A 568 -4.90 -3.56 -17.77
CA PRO A 568 -6.19 -4.15 -17.42
C PRO A 568 -7.30 -3.72 -18.39
N ALA A 569 -8.11 -4.68 -18.83
CA ALA A 569 -9.06 -4.49 -19.93
C ALA A 569 -9.99 -3.29 -19.71
N VAL A 570 -10.60 -3.15 -18.52
CA VAL A 570 -11.46 -2.00 -18.21
C VAL A 570 -10.71 -0.67 -18.24
N THR A 571 -9.46 -0.63 -17.79
CA THR A 571 -8.65 0.60 -17.82
C THR A 571 -8.34 0.99 -19.27
N LEU A 572 -7.92 0.03 -20.11
CA LEU A 572 -7.69 0.25 -21.53
C LEU A 572 -8.96 0.77 -22.22
N PHE A 573 -10.09 0.10 -22.04
CA PHE A 573 -11.36 0.50 -22.65
C PHE A 573 -11.83 1.87 -22.19
N THR A 574 -11.65 2.21 -20.91
CA THR A 574 -12.02 3.52 -20.37
C THR A 574 -11.19 4.65 -21.00
N VAL A 575 -9.89 4.42 -21.18
CA VAL A 575 -8.99 5.41 -21.81
C VAL A 575 -9.34 5.61 -23.29
N LEU A 576 -9.58 4.51 -24.03
CA LEU A 576 -9.97 4.57 -25.45
C LEU A 576 -11.36 5.18 -25.64
N LEU A 577 -12.34 4.81 -24.80
CA LEU A 577 -13.69 5.38 -24.79
C LEU A 577 -13.66 6.89 -24.58
N ARG A 578 -12.84 7.36 -23.64
CA ARG A 578 -12.67 8.78 -23.38
C ARG A 578 -12.08 9.49 -24.59
N GLN A 579 -11.05 8.93 -25.21
CA GLN A 579 -10.43 9.55 -26.39
C GLN A 579 -11.38 9.58 -27.59
N ALA A 580 -12.16 8.51 -27.81
CA ALA A 580 -13.22 8.49 -28.80
C ALA A 580 -14.25 9.59 -28.55
N ASN A 581 -14.75 9.71 -27.31
CA ASN A 581 -15.72 10.76 -26.96
C ASN A 581 -15.14 12.19 -27.10
N LEU A 582 -13.85 12.40 -26.83
CA LEU A 582 -13.19 13.69 -27.08
C LEU A 582 -13.20 14.02 -28.58
N SER A 583 -12.82 13.09 -29.45
CA SER A 583 -12.85 13.31 -30.90
C SER A 583 -14.27 13.51 -31.44
N LEU A 584 -15.26 12.78 -30.92
CA LEU A 584 -16.66 12.97 -31.31
C LEU A 584 -17.20 14.35 -30.90
N SER A 585 -16.75 14.91 -29.78
CA SER A 585 -17.18 16.22 -29.29
C SER A 585 -16.71 17.40 -30.15
N ILE A 586 -15.69 17.19 -31.00
CA ILE A 586 -15.15 18.22 -31.91
C ILE A 586 -15.98 18.32 -33.19
N LEU A 587 -16.76 17.28 -33.52
CA LEU A 587 -17.52 17.24 -34.76
C LEU A 587 -18.65 18.28 -34.74
N PRO A 588 -18.86 19.03 -35.85
CA PRO A 588 -19.93 20.00 -35.92
C PRO A 588 -21.28 19.28 -35.80
N SER A 589 -22.14 19.74 -34.88
CA SER A 589 -23.52 19.25 -34.77
C SER A 589 -24.26 19.56 -36.08
N SER A 590 -24.53 18.53 -36.88
CA SER A 590 -25.09 18.67 -38.24
C SER A 590 -26.56 19.10 -38.27
N SER A 591 -27.22 19.30 -37.11
CA SER A 591 -28.61 19.73 -37.02
C SER A 591 -28.69 21.22 -36.66
N ASN A 592 -29.00 22.07 -37.65
CA ASN A 592 -29.44 23.45 -37.41
C ASN A 592 -30.84 23.52 -36.76
N ASP A 593 -31.55 22.40 -36.62
CA ASP A 593 -32.82 22.34 -35.90
C ASP A 593 -32.60 22.29 -34.38
N GLU A 594 -32.55 23.48 -33.78
CA GLU A 594 -32.38 23.71 -32.34
C GLU A 594 -33.44 23.02 -31.46
N LYS A 595 -34.60 22.65 -32.04
CA LYS A 595 -35.71 21.98 -31.34
C LYS A 595 -35.66 20.45 -31.34
N SER A 596 -34.79 19.85 -32.15
CA SER A 596 -34.67 18.39 -32.26
C SER A 596 -33.24 17.91 -32.14
N ALA A 597 -32.35 18.70 -31.51
CA ALA A 597 -30.95 18.36 -31.31
C ALA A 597 -30.83 16.93 -30.75
N PRO A 598 -30.51 15.93 -31.59
CA PRO A 598 -30.39 14.57 -31.11
C PRO A 598 -29.24 14.57 -30.11
N ALA A 599 -29.34 13.74 -29.07
CA ALA A 599 -28.25 13.50 -28.15
C ALA A 599 -26.96 13.32 -28.97
N GLY A 600 -25.99 14.22 -28.78
CA GLY A 600 -24.79 14.29 -29.62
C GLY A 600 -24.08 12.95 -29.72
N LEU A 601 -23.22 12.80 -30.74
CA LEU A 601 -22.40 11.60 -30.91
C LEU A 601 -21.56 11.36 -29.66
N LYS A 602 -22.05 10.50 -28.76
CA LYS A 602 -21.41 10.11 -27.51
C LYS A 602 -21.67 8.64 -27.28
N ILE A 603 -20.62 7.92 -26.88
CA ILE A 603 -20.70 6.56 -26.38
C ILE A 603 -20.81 6.67 -24.84
N ARG A 604 -21.90 6.17 -24.28
CA ARG A 604 -22.11 6.24 -22.82
C ARG A 604 -21.11 5.35 -22.09
N SER A 605 -20.73 5.77 -20.89
CA SER A 605 -19.91 4.93 -20.02
C SER A 605 -20.75 3.77 -19.46
N PRO A 606 -20.15 2.61 -19.11
CA PRO A 606 -20.90 1.53 -18.48
C PRO A 606 -21.59 1.92 -17.18
N ALA A 607 -21.02 2.84 -16.40
CA ALA A 607 -21.68 3.39 -15.21
C ALA A 607 -23.00 4.12 -15.59
N GLU A 608 -23.00 4.91 -16.66
CA GLU A 608 -24.21 5.56 -17.20
C GLU A 608 -25.23 4.52 -17.70
N ILE A 609 -24.77 3.47 -18.38
CA ILE A 609 -25.64 2.42 -18.96
C ILE A 609 -26.29 1.56 -17.87
N TRP A 610 -25.55 1.23 -16.81
CA TRP A 610 -26.05 0.46 -15.68
C TRP A 610 -26.81 1.30 -14.65
N GLY A 611 -26.83 2.63 -14.80
CA GLY A 611 -27.43 3.54 -13.83
C GLY A 611 -26.71 3.51 -12.47
N TRP A 612 -25.41 3.24 -12.48
CA TRP A 612 -24.59 3.15 -11.26
C TRP A 612 -24.01 4.51 -10.90
N THR A 613 -23.89 4.76 -9.61
CA THR A 613 -23.08 5.88 -9.15
C THR A 613 -21.60 5.59 -9.43
N ILE A 614 -20.78 6.64 -9.51
CA ILE A 614 -19.32 6.49 -9.66
C ILE A 614 -18.75 5.62 -8.52
N VAL A 615 -19.28 5.78 -7.30
CA VAL A 615 -18.84 5.00 -6.13
C VAL A 615 -19.18 3.52 -6.27
N ASP A 616 -20.38 3.19 -6.78
CA ASP A 616 -20.77 1.79 -7.02
C ASP A 616 -19.95 1.16 -8.13
N TYR A 617 -19.68 1.91 -9.19
CA TYR A 617 -18.80 1.50 -10.28
C TYR A 617 -17.37 1.26 -9.79
N GLU A 618 -16.80 2.20 -9.01
CA GLU A 618 -15.49 2.03 -8.40
C GLU A 618 -15.43 0.80 -7.49
N ARG A 619 -16.47 0.57 -6.68
CA ARG A 619 -16.52 -0.55 -5.75
C ARG A 619 -16.65 -1.91 -6.44
N GLN A 620 -17.39 -1.99 -7.54
CA GLN A 620 -17.69 -3.27 -8.20
C GLN A 620 -16.67 -3.60 -9.29
N VAL A 621 -16.33 -2.62 -10.13
CA VAL A 621 -15.51 -2.81 -11.33
C VAL A 621 -14.06 -2.43 -11.07
N LEU A 622 -13.83 -1.32 -10.34
CA LEU A 622 -12.49 -0.80 -10.08
C LEU A 622 -11.98 -1.09 -8.68
N SER A 623 -12.40 -2.21 -8.06
CA SER A 623 -11.93 -2.57 -6.71
C SER A 623 -10.47 -3.03 -6.67
N GLY A 624 -9.92 -3.45 -7.81
CA GLY A 624 -8.53 -3.85 -8.00
C GLY A 624 -8.25 -4.37 -9.41
N PHE A 625 -6.99 -4.72 -9.67
CA PHE A 625 -6.53 -5.23 -10.97
C PHE A 625 -7.32 -6.46 -11.46
N SER A 626 -7.51 -7.48 -10.61
CA SER A 626 -8.24 -8.70 -10.99
C SER A 626 -9.70 -8.40 -11.37
N ALA A 627 -10.39 -7.60 -10.55
CA ALA A 627 -11.77 -7.23 -10.81
C ALA A 627 -11.91 -6.48 -12.14
N ALA A 628 -11.02 -5.52 -12.40
CA ALA A 628 -11.03 -4.77 -13.66
C ALA A 628 -10.79 -5.65 -14.89
N GLU A 629 -10.01 -6.72 -14.75
CA GLU A 629 -9.81 -7.69 -15.84
C GLU A 629 -11.05 -8.57 -16.05
N GLU A 630 -11.61 -9.12 -14.97
CA GLU A 630 -12.81 -9.96 -15.01
C GLU A 630 -14.05 -9.23 -15.58
N TRP A 631 -14.17 -7.93 -15.30
CA TRP A 631 -15.26 -7.10 -15.79
C TRP A 631 -15.10 -6.66 -17.24
N GLY A 632 -13.94 -6.86 -17.88
CA GLY A 632 -13.66 -6.41 -19.25
C GLY A 632 -14.72 -6.87 -20.26
N ARG A 633 -15.13 -8.14 -20.23
CA ARG A 633 -16.14 -8.67 -21.15
C ARG A 633 -17.51 -8.01 -20.96
N ARG A 634 -17.92 -7.79 -19.70
CA ARG A 634 -19.21 -7.13 -19.38
C ARG A 634 -19.18 -5.65 -19.77
N TYR A 635 -18.04 -4.99 -19.58
CA TYR A 635 -17.81 -3.63 -20.04
C TYR A 635 -18.01 -3.53 -21.56
N ALA A 636 -17.34 -4.39 -22.34
CA ALA A 636 -17.44 -4.39 -23.80
C ALA A 636 -18.87 -4.66 -24.30
N LEU A 637 -19.58 -5.62 -23.69
CA LEU A 637 -20.98 -5.89 -24.01
C LEU A 637 -21.90 -4.71 -23.69
N ALA A 638 -21.65 -3.98 -22.61
CA ALA A 638 -22.46 -2.82 -22.23
C ALA A 638 -22.37 -1.70 -23.28
N ILE A 639 -21.15 -1.38 -23.76
CA ILE A 639 -20.94 -0.29 -24.72
C ILE A 639 -21.28 -0.68 -26.17
N LYS A 640 -21.52 -1.96 -26.46
CA LYS A 640 -21.67 -2.48 -27.83
C LYS A 640 -22.72 -1.76 -28.66
N SER A 641 -23.94 -1.64 -28.15
CA SER A 641 -25.03 -1.01 -28.89
C SER A 641 -24.75 0.47 -29.19
N ASP A 642 -24.12 1.17 -28.24
CA ASP A 642 -23.80 2.58 -28.40
C ASP A 642 -22.67 2.79 -29.41
N LEU A 643 -21.65 1.91 -29.40
CA LEU A 643 -20.53 1.96 -30.32
C LEU A 643 -20.98 1.69 -31.77
N GLU A 644 -21.77 0.64 -31.99
CA GLU A 644 -22.31 0.30 -33.34
C GLU A 644 -23.23 1.39 -33.88
N ARG A 645 -24.05 2.00 -33.01
CA ARG A 645 -24.87 3.17 -33.35
C ARG A 645 -24.01 4.35 -33.80
N VAL A 646 -22.99 4.70 -33.04
CA VAL A 646 -22.10 5.83 -33.36
C VAL A 646 -21.33 5.59 -34.66
N LEU A 647 -20.79 4.38 -34.87
CA LEU A 647 -20.14 4.02 -36.14
C LEU A 647 -21.09 4.13 -37.33
N SER A 648 -22.33 3.66 -37.18
CA SER A 648 -23.34 3.75 -38.24
C SER A 648 -23.68 5.21 -38.59
N GLN A 649 -23.75 6.09 -37.58
CA GLN A 649 -23.98 7.52 -37.76
C GLN A 649 -22.79 8.24 -38.41
N LEU A 650 -21.55 7.87 -38.05
CA LEU A 650 -20.35 8.41 -38.71
C LEU A 650 -20.25 7.93 -40.17
N ALA A 651 -20.63 6.68 -40.45
CA ALA A 651 -20.65 6.13 -41.80
C ALA A 651 -21.68 6.84 -42.69
N SER A 652 -22.88 7.14 -42.17
CA SER A 652 -23.89 7.88 -42.93
C SER A 652 -23.47 9.32 -43.21
N GLN A 653 -22.77 9.97 -42.26
CA GLN A 653 -22.16 11.27 -42.49
C GLN A 653 -21.10 11.20 -43.60
N SER A 654 -20.29 10.14 -43.66
CA SER A 654 -19.28 10.01 -44.72
C SER A 654 -19.85 9.79 -46.13
N ILE A 655 -21.06 9.23 -46.27
CA ILE A 655 -21.69 8.96 -47.58
C ILE A 655 -22.48 10.17 -48.07
N GLY A 656 -23.04 10.98 -47.16
CA GLY A 656 -23.89 12.12 -47.49
C GLY A 656 -23.18 13.34 -48.08
N PHE A 657 -21.85 13.42 -47.94
CA PHE A 657 -21.06 14.49 -48.55
C PHE A 657 -20.55 14.07 -49.93
N THR A 658 -20.80 14.90 -50.94
CA THR A 658 -20.09 14.85 -52.23
C THR A 658 -18.60 15.20 -52.06
N GLU A 659 -18.24 15.82 -50.93
CA GLU A 659 -16.89 16.19 -50.55
C GLU A 659 -16.24 15.14 -49.65
N LYS A 660 -14.91 15.05 -49.71
CA LYS A 660 -14.13 14.11 -48.89
C LYS A 660 -14.40 14.34 -47.39
N PRO A 661 -14.54 13.29 -46.57
CA PRO A 661 -14.76 13.42 -45.14
C PRO A 661 -13.66 14.27 -44.50
N THR A 662 -14.03 15.15 -43.58
CA THR A 662 -13.04 16.01 -42.91
C THR A 662 -12.09 15.17 -42.06
N ARG A 663 -10.92 15.72 -41.78
CA ARG A 663 -9.89 15.04 -40.99
C ARG A 663 -10.40 14.66 -39.60
N GLU A 664 -11.23 15.50 -38.99
CA GLU A 664 -11.80 15.29 -37.67
C GLU A 664 -12.78 14.12 -37.67
N VAL A 665 -13.58 13.96 -38.74
CA VAL A 665 -14.48 12.80 -38.91
C VAL A 665 -13.67 11.51 -39.02
N LEU A 666 -12.61 11.52 -39.83
CA LEU A 666 -11.73 10.35 -39.96
C LEU A 666 -11.07 9.97 -38.64
N GLU A 667 -10.54 10.95 -37.90
CA GLU A 667 -9.93 10.73 -36.58
C GLU A 667 -10.96 10.18 -35.57
N ALA A 668 -12.18 10.70 -35.56
CA ALA A 668 -13.25 10.18 -34.70
C ALA A 668 -13.63 8.74 -35.05
N VAL A 669 -13.75 8.41 -36.35
CA VAL A 669 -13.99 7.04 -36.81
C VAL A 669 -12.86 6.11 -36.35
N GLU A 670 -11.60 6.52 -36.50
CA GLU A 670 -10.45 5.71 -36.10
C GLU A 670 -10.43 5.43 -34.60
N TRP A 671 -10.71 6.41 -33.73
CA TRP A 671 -10.78 6.19 -32.28
C TRP A 671 -11.93 5.26 -31.87
N VAL A 672 -13.10 5.41 -32.50
CA VAL A 672 -14.26 4.53 -32.22
C VAL A 672 -13.97 3.11 -32.69
N LYS A 673 -13.32 2.94 -33.87
CA LYS A 673 -12.85 1.63 -34.33
C LYS A 673 -11.78 1.05 -33.42
N ALA A 674 -10.83 1.86 -32.95
CA ALA A 674 -9.75 1.42 -32.08
C ALA A 674 -10.29 0.82 -30.77
N LEU A 675 -11.32 1.46 -30.19
CA LEU A 675 -12.05 0.93 -29.03
C LEU A 675 -12.73 -0.41 -29.34
N GLY A 676 -13.48 -0.49 -30.44
CA GLY A 676 -14.17 -1.73 -30.82
C GLY A 676 -13.22 -2.90 -31.08
N VAL A 677 -12.12 -2.65 -31.81
CA VAL A 677 -11.10 -3.67 -32.08
C VAL A 677 -10.35 -4.07 -30.81
N ALA A 678 -10.02 -3.13 -29.91
CA ALA A 678 -9.41 -3.46 -28.63
C ALA A 678 -10.32 -4.35 -27.75
N CYS A 679 -11.64 -4.10 -27.76
CA CYS A 679 -12.59 -4.98 -27.09
C CYS A 679 -12.68 -6.38 -27.74
N GLU A 680 -12.55 -6.48 -29.07
CA GLU A 680 -12.47 -7.78 -29.75
C GLU A 680 -11.19 -8.52 -29.37
N ALA A 681 -10.04 -7.85 -29.41
CA ALA A 681 -8.73 -8.42 -29.07
C ALA A 681 -8.69 -8.95 -27.62
N LYS A 682 -9.07 -8.11 -26.65
CA LYS A 682 -8.89 -8.43 -25.22
C LYS A 682 -9.95 -9.38 -24.67
N VAL A 683 -11.18 -9.34 -25.17
CA VAL A 683 -12.31 -10.07 -24.56
C VAL A 683 -13.22 -10.80 -25.56
N GLY A 684 -12.84 -10.84 -26.84
CA GLY A 684 -13.54 -11.61 -27.89
C GLY A 684 -14.92 -11.06 -28.26
N VAL A 685 -15.23 -9.81 -27.93
CA VAL A 685 -16.55 -9.20 -28.25
C VAL A 685 -16.44 -8.49 -29.60
N LYS A 686 -17.15 -9.02 -30.62
CA LYS A 686 -17.17 -8.43 -31.97
C LYS A 686 -18.16 -7.28 -32.09
N PHE A 687 -17.79 -6.23 -32.81
CA PHE A 687 -18.59 -5.04 -33.08
C PHE A 687 -18.82 -4.87 -34.59
N GLY A 688 -20.06 -4.66 -35.01
CA GLY A 688 -20.39 -4.33 -36.40
C GLY A 688 -19.75 -3.02 -36.86
N GLY A 689 -19.24 -2.98 -38.09
CA GLY A 689 -18.67 -1.77 -38.70
C GLY A 689 -17.21 -1.45 -38.30
N CYS A 690 -16.59 -2.25 -37.43
CA CYS A 690 -15.19 -2.06 -37.04
C CYS A 690 -14.16 -2.66 -38.03
N VAL A 691 -14.57 -3.64 -38.84
CA VAL A 691 -13.72 -4.27 -39.86
C VAL A 691 -13.25 -3.24 -40.89
#